data_AF-B4KCC7-F1
#
_entry.id   AF-B4KCC7-F1
#
_cell.length_a   1.000
_cell.length_b   1.000
_cell.length_c   1.000
_cell.angle_alpha   90.00
_cell.angle_beta   90.00
_cell.angle_gamma   90.00
#
_symmetry.space_group_name_H-M   'P 1'
#
loop_
_entity.id
_entity.type
_entity.pdbx_description
1 polymer ?
#
loop_
_entity_poly.entity_id
_entity_poly.type
_entity_poly.pdbx_seq_one_letter_code
_entity_poly.pdbx_strand_id
1 'polypeptide(L)'
;MSNSVNISVETTCENQIREITYDGVEMYQAPPTLSESLAKCAARIDFSKTSLDDLKKEEKSAAAATDDDKDANQFQESLWPWDSVRNKLKDAYTEICVLSDVISIAKDKRYLVLDPLLENGDDTKPIVQVYSRKKALSQAAQVLLSGAERLRNAHSEQRSRNVSDFHIELLRLRQNWRLKKVSNGAIIGDLSYRTAGSKFGMSGTFEVTKAEEVLDDEGAGSNTNASSGTSSSTTNNGMQLKASSALRVIVPAELQGVAYIKVITQKDQEDLCTAQVNLMGHGPNITAQVGVWQKTLEFAQNVLFCKELFAQLAREAIQLQAPIPHVVIGNQIRATLLPNIQLIISLCHSTSFDSNQPAPINDHDHVLEHSLHQLLREVHFKNSHHPFPHPASAPLGPSKKRMIAGPTAADRESLLEMTKTQTILEQIIAQAQHIFMRKRTQYVLDTLARDVKDPQIVSHWNAMNSPTMSCVKINIVTHGYDAIGRTSLVIHVKERSLKCICRDGRVMKLSYEPQELRDLILCQINSHQISCLVSLARYMAWTVLSNSNHLGIGKVEPLGNASSCLLGSPNSDRMIAVQIRCDPQIDVKVYIARSPRQDFFPSPLVPEKFWENLGGNFKEVRFDKIEGKSFLNKMEFLMASLTSNTT
;
A
#
# COMPACT_ATOMS: atom_id res chain seq x y z
N MET A 1 -44.95 7.48 4.57
CA MET A 1 -44.02 6.62 5.35
C MET A 1 -44.55 5.21 5.24
N SER A 2 -43.91 4.36 4.42
CA SER A 2 -44.36 2.98 4.20
C SER A 2 -43.85 2.08 5.32
N ASN A 3 -44.77 1.45 6.05
CA ASN A 3 -44.43 0.51 7.11
C ASN A 3 -43.73 -0.72 6.52
N SER A 4 -42.42 -0.79 6.71
CA SER A 4 -41.57 -1.93 6.38
C SER A 4 -42.01 -3.17 7.15
N VAL A 5 -42.40 -4.24 6.44
CA VAL A 5 -42.57 -5.55 7.05
C VAL A 5 -41.19 -6.05 7.48
N ASN A 6 -40.97 -6.20 8.78
CA ASN A 6 -39.78 -6.83 9.35
C ASN A 6 -39.80 -8.33 9.02
N ILE A 7 -39.26 -8.69 7.85
CA ILE A 7 -38.97 -10.10 7.52
C ILE A 7 -37.66 -10.45 8.20
N SER A 8 -37.77 -11.04 9.39
CA SER A 8 -36.65 -11.76 10.02
C SER A 8 -36.59 -13.15 9.37
N VAL A 9 -35.49 -13.44 8.68
CA VAL A 9 -35.15 -14.83 8.36
C VAL A 9 -34.63 -15.41 9.67
N GLU A 10 -35.46 -16.21 10.35
CA GLU A 10 -35.00 -16.97 11.52
C GLU A 10 -33.79 -17.80 11.10
N THR A 11 -32.66 -17.60 11.80
CA THR A 11 -31.53 -18.53 11.76
C THR A 11 -32.07 -19.93 12.05
N THR A 12 -31.57 -20.95 11.34
CA THR A 12 -31.83 -22.35 11.69
C THR A 12 -31.65 -22.48 13.18
N CYS A 13 -32.76 -22.71 13.92
CA CYS A 13 -32.73 -22.73 15.36
C CYS A 13 -31.69 -23.76 15.79
N GLU A 14 -30.58 -23.31 16.37
CA GLU A 14 -29.71 -24.19 17.12
C GLU A 14 -30.60 -24.90 18.15
N ASN A 15 -30.43 -26.21 18.30
CA ASN A 15 -31.27 -27.02 19.18
C ASN A 15 -31.30 -26.39 20.58
N GLN A 16 -32.43 -25.82 20.99
CA GLN A 16 -32.56 -25.24 22.33
C GLN A 16 -32.51 -26.36 23.36
N ILE A 17 -31.65 -26.20 24.38
CA ILE A 17 -31.55 -27.14 25.49
C ILE A 17 -32.81 -27.02 26.33
N ARG A 18 -33.57 -28.12 26.45
CA ARG A 18 -34.81 -28.19 27.23
C ARG A 18 -34.50 -28.34 28.72
N GLU A 19 -33.49 -29.14 29.05
CA GLU A 19 -33.04 -29.37 30.42
C GLU A 19 -31.61 -29.93 30.41
N ILE A 20 -30.82 -29.61 31.43
CA ILE A 20 -29.53 -30.24 31.71
C ILE A 20 -29.72 -31.10 32.95
N THR A 21 -29.53 -32.42 32.80
CA THR A 21 -29.68 -33.38 33.90
C THR A 21 -28.55 -33.21 34.92
N TYR A 22 -28.76 -33.71 36.15
CA TYR A 22 -27.75 -33.63 37.23
C TYR A 22 -26.41 -34.32 36.89
N ASP A 23 -26.40 -35.21 35.89
CA ASP A 23 -25.19 -35.86 35.36
C ASP A 23 -24.48 -35.05 34.25
N GLY A 24 -24.96 -33.83 33.96
CA GLY A 24 -24.39 -32.92 32.96
C GLY A 24 -24.78 -33.24 31.50
N VAL A 25 -25.73 -34.15 31.27
CA VAL A 25 -26.20 -34.48 29.92
C VAL A 25 -27.31 -33.51 29.50
N GLU A 26 -27.10 -32.83 28.38
CA GLU A 26 -28.05 -31.88 27.77
C GLU A 26 -29.15 -32.64 27.01
N MET A 27 -30.41 -32.40 27.37
CA MET A 27 -31.57 -32.88 26.61
C MET A 27 -32.11 -31.75 25.72
N TYR A 28 -32.06 -31.94 24.41
CA TYR A 28 -32.46 -30.94 23.41
C TYR A 28 -33.97 -30.98 23.12
N GLN A 29 -34.56 -29.81 22.87
CA GLN A 29 -35.92 -29.69 22.38
C GLN A 29 -35.99 -30.12 20.91
N ALA A 30 -36.94 -31.01 20.59
CA ALA A 30 -37.18 -31.42 19.20
C ALA A 30 -37.65 -30.21 18.36
N PRO A 31 -37.11 -30.03 17.14
CA PRO A 31 -37.52 -28.92 16.28
C PRO A 31 -39.02 -29.01 15.95
N PRO A 32 -39.74 -27.87 15.95
CA PRO A 32 -41.17 -27.87 15.66
C PRO A 32 -41.42 -28.37 14.23
N THR A 33 -42.49 -29.11 14.06
CA THR A 33 -42.91 -29.58 12.74
C THR A 33 -43.35 -28.41 11.86
N LEU A 34 -43.31 -28.57 10.53
CA LEU A 34 -43.76 -27.54 9.57
C LEU A 34 -45.20 -27.06 9.86
N SER A 35 -46.08 -27.95 10.30
CA SER A 35 -47.44 -27.64 10.74
C SER A 35 -47.49 -26.77 11.99
N GLU A 36 -46.62 -27.01 12.98
CA GLU A 36 -46.55 -26.21 14.21
C GLU A 36 -45.93 -24.84 13.97
N SER A 37 -44.95 -24.74 13.06
CA SER A 37 -44.38 -23.46 12.63
C SER A 37 -45.43 -22.60 11.91
N LEU A 38 -46.20 -23.20 11.00
CA LEU A 38 -47.32 -22.53 10.33
C LEU A 38 -48.38 -22.06 11.36
N ALA A 39 -48.75 -22.91 12.32
CA ALA A 39 -49.72 -22.57 13.36
C ALA A 39 -49.23 -21.42 14.26
N LYS A 40 -47.95 -21.41 14.65
CA LYS A 40 -47.33 -20.29 15.40
C LYS A 40 -47.34 -19.00 14.60
N CYS A 41 -47.03 -19.05 13.31
CA CYS A 41 -47.07 -17.87 12.43
C CYS A 41 -48.51 -17.35 12.24
N ALA A 42 -49.48 -18.24 12.06
CA ALA A 42 -50.89 -17.87 11.95
C ALA A 42 -51.43 -17.23 13.24
N ALA A 43 -51.00 -17.72 14.41
CA ALA A 43 -51.40 -17.16 15.71
C ALA A 43 -50.81 -15.76 16.00
N ARG A 44 -49.77 -15.34 15.27
CA ARG A 44 -49.20 -13.98 15.37
C ARG A 44 -49.96 -12.95 14.53
N ILE A 45 -50.93 -13.36 13.73
CA ILE A 45 -51.76 -12.47 12.93
C ILE A 45 -52.84 -11.87 13.84
N ASP A 46 -52.69 -10.59 14.17
CA ASP A 46 -53.64 -9.83 14.98
C ASP A 46 -54.75 -9.25 14.09
N PHE A 47 -55.88 -9.95 14.01
CA PHE A 47 -57.04 -9.57 13.19
C PHE A 47 -57.81 -8.35 13.74
N SER A 48 -57.48 -7.87 14.95
CA SER A 48 -58.14 -6.72 15.57
C SER A 48 -57.57 -5.36 15.14
N LYS A 49 -56.37 -5.34 14.55
CA LYS A 49 -55.63 -4.12 14.20
C LYS A 49 -56.03 -3.43 12.91
N THR A 50 -57.04 -3.90 12.19
CA THR A 50 -57.52 -3.23 10.97
C THR A 50 -59.01 -2.92 11.09
N SER A 51 -59.35 -2.12 12.11
CA SER A 51 -60.68 -1.53 12.23
C SER A 51 -60.92 -0.58 11.05
N LEU A 52 -62.18 -0.50 10.61
CA LEU A 52 -62.71 0.26 9.46
C LEU A 52 -62.32 1.75 9.34
N ASP A 53 -61.64 2.33 10.34
CA ASP A 53 -61.24 3.73 10.36
C ASP A 53 -59.96 4.04 9.58
N ASP A 54 -59.05 3.07 9.39
CA ASP A 54 -57.82 3.29 8.60
C ASP A 54 -58.10 3.25 7.09
N LEU A 55 -59.10 2.49 6.64
CA LEU A 55 -59.52 2.43 5.23
C LEU A 55 -60.25 3.71 4.78
N LYS A 56 -61.02 4.37 5.67
CA LYS A 56 -61.75 5.60 5.37
C LYS A 56 -60.87 6.86 5.31
N LYS A 57 -59.66 6.82 5.87
CA LYS A 57 -58.71 7.93 5.83
C LYS A 57 -57.92 8.00 4.52
N GLU A 58 -57.68 6.87 3.86
CA GLU A 58 -57.02 6.85 2.54
C GLU A 58 -57.96 7.32 1.41
N GLU A 59 -59.27 7.02 1.48
CA GLU A 59 -60.25 7.46 0.48
C GLU A 59 -60.48 8.98 0.45
N LYS A 60 -60.34 9.67 1.60
CA LYS A 60 -60.57 11.13 1.68
C LYS A 60 -59.39 11.99 1.25
N SER A 61 -58.18 11.44 1.13
CA SER A 61 -57.00 12.18 0.66
C SER A 61 -56.83 12.21 -0.86
N ALA A 62 -57.55 11.36 -1.60
CA ALA A 62 -57.42 11.24 -3.06
C ALA A 62 -58.51 11.98 -3.85
N ALA A 63 -59.58 12.46 -3.21
CA ALA A 63 -60.75 13.03 -3.88
C ALA A 63 -60.72 14.57 -4.05
N ALA A 64 -59.57 15.23 -3.89
CA ALA A 64 -59.46 16.69 -3.97
C ALA A 64 -58.55 17.20 -5.12
N ALA A 65 -58.25 16.38 -6.11
CA ALA A 65 -57.54 16.83 -7.30
C ALA A 65 -58.16 16.26 -8.58
N THR A 66 -58.51 17.21 -9.45
CA THR A 66 -58.78 17.10 -10.90
C THR A 66 -60.07 16.41 -11.32
N ASP A 67 -61.06 17.26 -11.54
CA ASP A 67 -62.08 17.13 -12.58
C ASP A 67 -61.41 17.26 -13.97
N ASP A 68 -62.10 16.71 -14.96
CA ASP A 68 -61.85 16.70 -16.41
C ASP A 68 -61.02 15.57 -17.07
N ASP A 69 -61.70 15.06 -18.11
CA ASP A 69 -61.32 14.24 -19.25
C ASP A 69 -61.50 12.71 -19.21
N LYS A 70 -62.39 12.31 -20.12
CA LYS A 70 -62.76 10.97 -20.55
C LYS A 70 -61.54 10.28 -21.17
N ASP A 71 -61.17 9.13 -20.63
CA ASP A 71 -60.90 7.95 -21.45
C ASP A 71 -60.97 6.68 -20.60
N ALA A 72 -61.59 5.66 -21.17
CA ALA A 72 -61.80 4.37 -20.57
C ALA A 72 -60.46 3.63 -20.39
N ASN A 73 -59.85 3.76 -19.21
CA ASN A 73 -58.84 2.83 -18.75
C ASN A 73 -59.43 1.97 -17.63
N GLN A 74 -59.37 0.66 -17.83
CA GLN A 74 -59.65 -0.36 -16.83
C GLN A 74 -58.98 0.01 -15.51
N PHE A 75 -59.80 0.34 -14.52
CA PHE A 75 -59.39 0.43 -13.13
C PHE A 75 -58.93 -0.96 -12.68
N GLN A 76 -57.62 -1.21 -12.76
CA GLN A 76 -57.04 -2.38 -12.14
C GLN A 76 -56.94 -2.08 -10.64
N GLU A 77 -57.94 -2.53 -9.87
CA GLU A 77 -57.80 -2.61 -8.41
C GLU A 77 -56.49 -3.36 -8.14
N SER A 78 -55.57 -2.70 -7.43
CA SER A 78 -54.39 -3.33 -6.86
C SER A 78 -54.82 -4.27 -5.73
N LEU A 79 -55.51 -5.36 -6.07
CA LEU A 79 -55.78 -6.45 -5.14
C LEU A 79 -54.42 -6.95 -4.66
N TRP A 80 -54.16 -6.79 -3.37
CA TRP A 80 -53.03 -7.42 -2.74
C TRP A 80 -53.11 -8.92 -3.07
N PRO A 81 -52.02 -9.58 -3.51
CA PRO A 81 -52.09 -10.97 -3.99
C PRO A 81 -52.70 -11.96 -3.01
N TRP A 82 -52.73 -11.57 -1.72
CA TRP A 82 -53.26 -12.33 -0.61
C TRP A 82 -54.65 -11.89 -0.15
N ASP A 83 -55.28 -10.87 -0.75
CA ASP A 83 -56.62 -10.41 -0.35
C ASP A 83 -57.66 -11.52 -0.50
N SER A 84 -57.62 -12.30 -1.59
CA SER A 84 -58.52 -13.44 -1.76
C SER A 84 -58.33 -14.49 -0.66
N VAL A 85 -57.09 -14.74 -0.23
CA VAL A 85 -56.77 -15.68 0.84
C VAL A 85 -57.19 -15.12 2.20
N ARG A 86 -56.90 -13.84 2.47
CA ARG A 86 -57.30 -13.13 3.67
C ARG A 86 -58.82 -13.14 3.83
N ASN A 87 -59.57 -12.78 2.80
CA ASN A 87 -61.03 -12.71 2.86
C ASN A 87 -61.62 -14.09 3.14
N LYS A 88 -61.18 -15.14 2.43
CA LYS A 88 -61.63 -16.52 2.70
C LYS A 88 -61.29 -17.02 4.11
N LEU A 89 -60.11 -16.68 4.63
CA LEU A 89 -59.74 -17.03 6.00
C LEU A 89 -60.54 -16.24 7.04
N LYS A 90 -60.82 -14.97 6.77
CA LYS A 90 -61.67 -14.13 7.62
C LYS A 90 -63.10 -14.66 7.64
N ASP A 91 -63.65 -15.03 6.50
CA ASP A 91 -65.00 -15.61 6.38
C ASP A 91 -65.08 -16.93 7.16
N ALA A 92 -64.14 -17.85 6.95
CA ALA A 92 -64.07 -19.10 7.71
C ALA A 92 -63.91 -18.88 9.22
N TYR A 93 -63.09 -17.90 9.62
CA TYR A 93 -62.94 -17.53 11.04
C TYR A 93 -64.24 -16.98 11.62
N THR A 94 -64.97 -16.13 10.89
CA THR A 94 -66.27 -15.61 11.34
C THR A 94 -67.30 -16.73 11.48
N GLU A 95 -67.34 -17.69 10.57
CA GLU A 95 -68.24 -18.86 10.67
C GLU A 95 -67.94 -19.70 11.91
N ILE A 96 -66.66 -19.96 12.20
CA ILE A 96 -66.25 -20.73 13.38
C ILE A 96 -66.54 -19.97 14.68
N CYS A 97 -66.32 -18.64 14.70
CA CYS A 97 -66.65 -17.82 15.87
C CYS A 97 -68.16 -17.84 16.15
N VAL A 98 -68.99 -17.68 15.12
CA VAL A 98 -70.45 -17.78 15.26
C VAL A 98 -70.86 -19.16 15.79
N LEU A 99 -70.29 -20.24 15.26
CA LEU A 99 -70.55 -21.58 15.76
C LEU A 99 -70.13 -21.73 17.24
N SER A 100 -68.96 -21.20 17.61
CA SER A 100 -68.46 -21.20 18.98
C SER A 100 -69.40 -20.43 19.93
N ASP A 101 -69.91 -19.28 19.49
CA ASP A 101 -70.86 -18.47 20.25
C ASP A 101 -72.18 -19.22 20.44
N VAL A 102 -72.71 -19.83 19.37
CA VAL A 102 -73.94 -20.65 19.42
C VAL A 102 -73.77 -21.84 20.38
N ILE A 103 -72.65 -22.56 20.33
CA ILE A 103 -72.35 -23.66 21.24
C ILE A 103 -72.24 -23.16 22.69
N SER A 104 -71.61 -22.00 22.90
CA SER A 104 -71.45 -21.39 24.23
C SER A 104 -72.81 -21.00 24.83
N ILE A 105 -73.70 -20.40 24.02
CA ILE A 105 -75.06 -20.04 24.43
C ILE A 105 -75.91 -21.30 24.69
N ALA A 106 -75.80 -22.32 23.84
CA ALA A 106 -76.47 -23.60 24.03
C ALA A 106 -76.04 -24.31 25.34
N LYS A 107 -74.76 -24.21 25.70
CA LYS A 107 -74.21 -24.77 26.95
C LYS A 107 -74.80 -24.08 28.18
N ASP A 108 -74.99 -22.77 28.13
CA ASP A 108 -75.53 -21.97 29.23
C ASP A 108 -77.03 -22.21 29.46
N LYS A 109 -77.77 -22.75 28.49
CA LYS A 109 -79.20 -23.10 28.53
C LYS A 109 -80.18 -21.97 28.91
N ARG A 110 -79.68 -20.75 29.12
CA ARG A 110 -80.48 -19.57 29.52
C ARG A 110 -81.22 -18.93 28.34
N TYR A 111 -80.62 -18.95 27.16
CA TYR A 111 -81.13 -18.25 25.97
C TYR A 111 -81.39 -19.18 24.77
N LEU A 112 -80.80 -20.39 24.76
CA LEU A 112 -81.00 -21.41 23.73
C LEU A 112 -81.05 -22.78 24.41
N VAL A 113 -82.12 -23.54 24.15
CA VAL A 113 -82.27 -24.93 24.61
C VAL A 113 -82.37 -25.80 23.37
N LEU A 114 -81.45 -26.76 23.23
CA LEU A 114 -81.49 -27.75 22.16
C LEU A 114 -82.45 -28.86 22.58
N ASP A 115 -83.58 -28.96 21.90
CA ASP A 115 -84.57 -30.02 22.13
C ASP A 115 -84.16 -31.27 21.33
N PRO A 116 -83.97 -32.44 21.97
CA PRO A 116 -83.64 -33.67 21.26
C PRO A 116 -84.84 -34.14 20.42
N LEU A 117 -84.78 -33.91 19.12
CA LEU A 117 -85.67 -34.55 18.15
C LEU A 117 -85.14 -35.96 17.81
N LEU A 118 -86.06 -36.92 17.59
CA LEU A 118 -85.73 -38.20 16.98
C LEU A 118 -85.14 -37.95 15.59
N GLU A 119 -83.97 -38.53 15.33
CA GLU A 119 -83.25 -38.45 14.06
C GLU A 119 -84.17 -38.90 12.91
N ASN A 120 -84.74 -37.95 12.16
CA ASN A 120 -85.21 -38.24 10.82
C ASN A 120 -83.94 -38.43 10.00
N GLY A 121 -83.57 -39.67 9.69
CA GLY A 121 -82.34 -39.99 8.98
C GLY A 121 -82.19 -39.11 7.74
N ASP A 122 -81.21 -38.22 7.75
CA ASP A 122 -80.89 -37.40 6.59
C ASP A 122 -80.58 -38.34 5.42
N ASP A 123 -81.23 -38.10 4.28
CA ASP A 123 -81.06 -38.84 3.03
C ASP A 123 -79.71 -38.46 2.40
N THR A 124 -78.63 -38.77 3.12
CA THR A 124 -77.25 -38.54 2.74
C THR A 124 -76.94 -39.45 1.58
N LYS A 125 -77.00 -38.96 0.35
CA LYS A 125 -76.64 -39.75 -0.84
C LYS A 125 -75.14 -40.08 -0.79
N PRO A 126 -74.71 -41.28 -0.34
CA PRO A 126 -73.29 -41.56 -0.09
C PRO A 126 -72.49 -41.52 -1.39
N ILE A 127 -73.17 -41.82 -2.51
CA ILE A 127 -72.61 -41.76 -3.86
C ILE A 127 -72.14 -40.34 -4.25
N VAL A 128 -72.81 -39.28 -3.77
CA VAL A 128 -72.45 -37.89 -4.05
C VAL A 128 -71.19 -37.49 -3.28
N GLN A 129 -71.05 -37.96 -2.04
CA GLN A 129 -69.85 -37.72 -1.22
C GLN A 129 -68.63 -38.45 -1.78
N VAL A 130 -68.80 -39.68 -2.28
CA VAL A 130 -67.72 -40.42 -2.93
C VAL A 130 -67.30 -39.74 -4.24
N TYR A 131 -68.27 -39.28 -5.03
CA TYR A 131 -67.99 -38.57 -6.29
C TYR A 131 -67.29 -37.22 -6.06
N SER A 132 -67.72 -36.45 -5.06
CA SER A 132 -67.09 -35.16 -4.72
C SER A 132 -65.64 -35.35 -4.23
N ARG A 133 -65.39 -36.36 -3.37
CA ARG A 133 -64.03 -36.73 -2.94
C ARG A 133 -63.15 -37.17 -4.11
N LYS A 134 -63.67 -38.01 -5.01
CA LYS A 134 -62.94 -38.44 -6.22
C LYS A 134 -62.56 -37.25 -7.10
N LYS A 135 -63.49 -36.31 -7.33
CA LYS A 135 -63.24 -35.11 -8.12
C LYS A 135 -62.20 -34.20 -7.45
N ALA A 136 -62.29 -33.98 -6.14
CA ALA A 136 -61.33 -33.16 -5.39
C ALA A 136 -59.92 -33.77 -5.41
N LEU A 137 -59.80 -35.10 -5.21
CA LEU A 137 -58.51 -35.80 -5.28
C LEU A 137 -57.91 -35.74 -6.69
N SER A 138 -58.73 -35.90 -7.73
CA SER A 138 -58.27 -35.77 -9.12
C SER A 138 -57.75 -34.37 -9.42
N GLN A 139 -58.41 -33.32 -8.92
CA GLN A 139 -57.96 -31.93 -9.09
C GLN A 139 -56.66 -31.67 -8.33
N ALA A 140 -56.55 -32.14 -7.08
CA ALA A 140 -55.31 -32.01 -6.31
C ALA A 140 -54.13 -32.72 -7.02
N ALA A 141 -54.36 -33.92 -7.56
CA ALA A 141 -53.34 -34.65 -8.32
C ALA A 141 -52.89 -33.88 -9.57
N GLN A 142 -53.80 -33.26 -10.31
CA GLN A 142 -53.46 -32.42 -11.47
C GLN A 142 -52.64 -31.18 -11.09
N VAL A 143 -52.96 -30.51 -9.98
CA VAL A 143 -52.18 -29.37 -9.49
C VAL A 143 -50.77 -29.81 -9.11
N LEU A 144 -50.63 -30.94 -8.41
CA LEU A 144 -49.32 -31.47 -8.03
C LEU A 144 -48.50 -31.90 -9.25
N LEU A 145 -49.11 -32.56 -10.23
CA LEU A 145 -48.45 -32.97 -11.47
C LEU A 145 -48.00 -31.75 -12.29
N SER A 146 -48.87 -30.74 -12.45
CA SER A 146 -48.50 -29.51 -13.15
C SER A 146 -47.39 -28.72 -12.43
N GLY A 147 -47.40 -28.71 -11.09
CA GLY A 147 -46.30 -28.16 -10.29
C GLY A 147 -44.99 -28.93 -10.49
N ALA A 148 -45.04 -30.27 -10.49
CA ALA A 148 -43.88 -31.12 -10.72
C ALA A 148 -43.29 -30.96 -12.14
N GLU A 149 -44.14 -30.82 -13.15
CA GLU A 149 -43.69 -30.55 -14.52
C GLU A 149 -43.03 -29.18 -14.65
N ARG A 150 -43.58 -28.14 -14.01
CA ARG A 150 -42.94 -26.80 -13.97
C ARG A 150 -41.58 -26.84 -13.29
N LEU A 151 -41.45 -27.58 -12.18
CA LEU A 151 -40.17 -27.76 -11.50
C LEU A 151 -39.17 -28.55 -12.36
N ARG A 152 -39.63 -29.61 -13.04
CA ARG A 152 -38.78 -30.38 -13.96
C ARG A 152 -38.30 -29.53 -15.12
N ASN A 153 -39.17 -28.69 -15.69
CA ASN A 153 -38.83 -27.79 -16.80
C ASN A 153 -37.82 -26.73 -16.34
N ALA A 154 -38.04 -26.09 -15.18
CA ALA A 154 -37.08 -25.16 -14.59
C ALA A 154 -35.72 -25.82 -14.31
N HIS A 155 -35.72 -27.08 -13.87
CA HIS A 155 -34.50 -27.84 -13.61
C HIS A 155 -33.78 -28.29 -14.91
N SER A 156 -34.54 -28.62 -15.97
CA SER A 156 -33.96 -28.93 -17.28
C SER A 156 -33.41 -27.69 -17.99
N GLU A 157 -34.07 -26.53 -17.84
CA GLU A 157 -33.56 -25.25 -18.33
C GLU A 157 -32.23 -24.86 -17.67
N GLN A 158 -32.04 -25.19 -16.38
CA GLN A 158 -30.75 -25.04 -15.71
C GLN A 158 -29.64 -25.95 -16.28
N ARG A 159 -29.97 -27.14 -16.80
CA ARG A 159 -28.99 -28.06 -17.38
C ARG A 159 -28.67 -27.78 -18.85
N SER A 160 -29.58 -27.15 -19.59
CA SER A 160 -29.46 -26.99 -21.04
C SER A 160 -28.70 -25.74 -21.49
N ARG A 161 -28.37 -24.80 -20.59
CA ARG A 161 -27.58 -23.61 -20.93
C ARG A 161 -26.10 -23.83 -20.63
N ASN A 162 -25.25 -23.77 -21.66
CA ASN A 162 -23.80 -23.54 -21.55
C ASN A 162 -23.46 -22.11 -21.05
N VAL A 163 -24.39 -21.45 -20.35
CA VAL A 163 -24.24 -20.11 -19.78
C VAL A 163 -23.74 -20.29 -18.35
N SER A 164 -22.73 -19.52 -17.97
CA SER A 164 -22.22 -19.56 -16.60
C SER A 164 -23.37 -19.35 -15.61
N ASP A 165 -23.53 -20.26 -14.65
CA ASP A 165 -24.59 -20.14 -13.66
C ASP A 165 -24.34 -18.89 -12.81
N PHE A 166 -25.32 -17.97 -12.79
CA PHE A 166 -25.33 -16.77 -11.95
C PHE A 166 -24.90 -17.10 -10.52
N HIS A 167 -25.37 -18.23 -9.97
CA HIS A 167 -25.05 -18.63 -8.60
C HIS A 167 -23.60 -19.09 -8.44
N ILE A 168 -23.03 -19.75 -9.45
CA ILE A 168 -21.63 -20.19 -9.42
C ILE A 168 -20.69 -18.98 -9.51
N GLU A 169 -20.97 -18.03 -10.41
CA GLU A 169 -20.20 -16.79 -10.46
C GLU A 169 -20.38 -15.94 -9.19
N LEU A 170 -21.60 -15.88 -8.63
CA LEU A 170 -21.85 -15.19 -7.36
C LEU A 170 -21.10 -15.84 -6.19
N LEU A 171 -20.98 -17.17 -6.18
CA LEU A 171 -20.15 -17.89 -5.21
C LEU A 171 -18.67 -17.55 -5.37
N ARG A 172 -18.17 -17.47 -6.61
CA ARG A 172 -16.79 -17.02 -6.88
C ARG A 172 -16.57 -15.58 -6.41
N LEU A 173 -17.55 -14.70 -6.63
CA LEU A 173 -17.51 -13.32 -6.17
C LEU A 173 -17.47 -13.25 -4.63
N ARG A 174 -18.28 -14.08 -3.95
CA ARG A 174 -18.30 -14.20 -2.48
C ARG A 174 -16.99 -14.70 -1.87
N GLN A 175 -16.18 -15.46 -2.60
CA GLN A 175 -14.87 -15.93 -2.11
C GLN A 175 -13.92 -14.77 -1.86
N ASN A 176 -14.00 -13.71 -2.69
CA ASN A 176 -13.07 -12.59 -2.66
C ASN A 176 -13.67 -11.33 -2.03
N TRP A 177 -14.97 -11.06 -2.24
CA TRP A 177 -15.66 -9.86 -1.76
C TRP A 177 -16.86 -10.19 -0.87
N ARG A 178 -17.12 -9.33 0.12
CA ARG A 178 -18.29 -9.47 1.00
C ARG A 178 -19.54 -9.00 0.27
N LEU A 179 -20.61 -9.80 0.37
CA LEU A 179 -21.91 -9.52 -0.25
C LEU A 179 -23.01 -9.45 0.80
N LYS A 180 -23.96 -8.53 0.60
CA LYS A 180 -25.16 -8.37 1.39
C LYS A 180 -26.37 -8.25 0.48
N LYS A 181 -27.42 -9.02 0.75
CA LYS A 181 -28.73 -8.88 0.09
C LYS A 181 -29.50 -7.73 0.74
N VAL A 182 -30.02 -6.82 -0.06
CA VAL A 182 -30.87 -5.70 0.40
C VAL A 182 -32.34 -6.02 0.11
N SER A 183 -33.26 -5.41 0.88
CA SER A 183 -34.72 -5.65 0.81
C SER A 183 -35.32 -5.48 -0.58
N ASN A 184 -34.68 -4.68 -1.44
CA ASN A 184 -35.14 -4.40 -2.81
C ASN A 184 -34.73 -5.50 -3.81
N GLY A 185 -34.23 -6.64 -3.35
CA GLY A 185 -33.78 -7.74 -4.20
C GLY A 185 -32.37 -7.57 -4.77
N ALA A 186 -31.77 -6.39 -4.64
CA ALA A 186 -30.39 -6.11 -5.07
C ALA A 186 -29.34 -6.76 -4.14
N ILE A 187 -28.25 -7.23 -4.74
CA ILE A 187 -27.08 -7.75 -4.02
C ILE A 187 -26.01 -6.66 -4.04
N ILE A 188 -25.61 -6.19 -2.87
CA ILE A 188 -24.58 -5.16 -2.73
C ILE A 188 -23.30 -5.82 -2.22
N GLY A 189 -22.18 -5.55 -2.90
CA GLY A 189 -20.85 -5.90 -2.45
C GLY A 189 -20.11 -4.70 -1.84
N ASP A 190 -19.07 -4.97 -1.06
CA ASP A 190 -18.21 -3.96 -0.45
C ASP A 190 -16.74 -4.13 -0.87
N LEU A 191 -16.15 -3.08 -1.47
CA LEU A 191 -14.74 -2.97 -1.87
C LEU A 191 -13.88 -2.30 -0.80
N SER A 192 -14.47 -1.78 0.28
CA SER A 192 -13.74 -0.97 1.25
C SER A 192 -12.76 -1.80 2.07
N TYR A 193 -11.62 -1.20 2.42
CA TYR A 193 -10.60 -1.83 3.28
C TYR A 193 -10.94 -1.75 4.78
N ARG A 194 -12.21 -1.55 5.16
CA ARG A 194 -12.62 -1.37 6.56
C ARG A 194 -12.25 -2.56 7.44
N THR A 195 -12.35 -3.77 6.89
CA THR A 195 -11.95 -5.02 7.54
C THR A 195 -10.45 -5.11 7.80
N ALA A 196 -9.64 -4.43 7.00
CA ALA A 196 -8.20 -4.34 7.17
C ALA A 196 -7.78 -3.17 8.07
N GLY A 197 -8.70 -2.33 8.53
CA GLY A 197 -8.43 -1.18 9.40
C GLY A 197 -8.41 0.17 8.71
N SER A 198 -8.93 0.27 7.48
CA SER A 198 -9.15 1.57 6.81
C SER A 198 -10.22 2.38 7.54
N LYS A 199 -9.94 3.67 7.75
CA LYS A 199 -10.85 4.66 8.32
C LYS A 199 -11.40 5.61 7.26
N PHE A 200 -11.26 5.26 5.99
CA PHE A 200 -11.66 6.13 4.89
C PHE A 200 -13.19 6.29 4.84
N GLY A 201 -13.64 7.52 4.61
CA GLY A 201 -15.06 7.89 4.67
C GLY A 201 -15.86 7.53 3.41
N MET A 202 -15.18 7.32 2.27
CA MET A 202 -15.82 7.03 0.99
C MET A 202 -16.47 5.63 1.01
N SER A 203 -17.68 5.52 0.45
CA SER A 203 -18.35 4.23 0.30
C SER A 203 -17.71 3.45 -0.85
N GLY A 204 -17.32 2.19 -0.58
CA GLY A 204 -16.80 1.26 -1.57
C GLY A 204 -17.84 0.28 -2.11
N THR A 205 -19.13 0.62 -2.00
CA THR A 205 -20.22 -0.31 -2.35
C THR A 205 -20.42 -0.43 -3.86
N PHE A 206 -20.61 -1.64 -4.35
CA PHE A 206 -21.01 -1.94 -5.73
C PHE A 206 -22.26 -2.81 -5.76
N GLU A 207 -23.00 -2.77 -6.86
CA GLU A 207 -24.21 -3.58 -7.03
C GLU A 207 -23.97 -4.73 -8.00
N VAL A 208 -24.56 -5.89 -7.71
CA VAL A 208 -24.52 -7.08 -8.55
C VAL A 208 -25.94 -7.41 -9.00
N THR A 209 -26.16 -7.37 -10.31
CA THR A 209 -27.41 -7.75 -10.96
C THR A 209 -27.19 -8.94 -11.89
N LYS A 210 -28.25 -9.73 -12.14
CA LYS A 210 -28.20 -10.79 -13.14
C LYS A 210 -28.10 -10.12 -14.51
N ALA A 211 -27.15 -10.54 -15.34
CA ALA A 211 -27.06 -10.06 -16.70
C ALA A 211 -28.33 -10.50 -17.44
N GLU A 212 -29.17 -9.55 -17.82
CA GLU A 212 -30.28 -9.81 -18.73
C GLU A 212 -29.69 -10.18 -20.09
N GLU A 213 -30.09 -11.34 -20.63
CA GLU A 213 -29.87 -11.66 -22.03
C GLU A 213 -30.65 -10.63 -22.83
N VAL A 214 -29.94 -9.65 -23.42
CA VAL A 214 -30.50 -8.86 -24.51
C VAL A 214 -30.73 -9.85 -25.63
N LEU A 215 -31.98 -10.27 -25.80
CA LEU A 215 -32.41 -10.96 -27.01
C LEU A 215 -32.34 -9.90 -28.11
N ASP A 216 -31.34 -10.01 -28.98
CA ASP A 216 -31.30 -9.27 -30.23
C ASP A 216 -32.49 -9.71 -31.08
N ASP A 217 -33.63 -9.02 -30.92
CA ASP A 217 -34.80 -9.17 -31.77
C ASP A 217 -34.61 -8.30 -33.02
N GLU A 218 -33.83 -8.79 -33.98
CA GLU A 218 -33.90 -8.33 -35.38
C GLU A 218 -34.23 -9.51 -36.29
N GLY A 219 -35.54 -9.69 -36.50
CA GLY A 219 -36.06 -10.48 -37.60
C GLY A 219 -37.29 -9.80 -38.21
N ALA A 220 -37.12 -9.10 -39.34
CA ALA A 220 -38.01 -9.09 -40.51
C ALA A 220 -37.87 -7.78 -41.32
N GLY A 221 -37.23 -7.86 -42.49
CA GLY A 221 -37.17 -6.75 -43.45
C GLY A 221 -36.56 -7.19 -44.78
N SER A 222 -37.41 -7.70 -45.67
CA SER A 222 -37.08 -8.23 -47.00
C SER A 222 -36.56 -7.17 -47.98
N ASN A 223 -35.75 -7.65 -48.93
CA ASN A 223 -35.60 -7.22 -50.34
C ASN A 223 -34.47 -6.26 -50.78
N THR A 224 -33.49 -6.86 -51.45
CA THR A 224 -33.14 -6.74 -52.89
C THR A 224 -31.69 -6.36 -53.27
N ASN A 225 -31.09 -7.33 -53.98
CA ASN A 225 -30.21 -7.24 -55.15
C ASN A 225 -28.76 -6.72 -55.07
N ALA A 226 -27.87 -7.72 -55.04
CA ALA A 226 -26.87 -8.03 -56.07
C ALA A 226 -25.81 -6.98 -56.45
N SER A 227 -24.53 -7.30 -56.20
CA SER A 227 -23.61 -7.62 -57.30
C SER A 227 -22.34 -8.31 -56.82
N SER A 228 -21.91 -9.24 -57.66
CA SER A 228 -20.76 -10.12 -57.65
C SER A 228 -19.40 -9.43 -57.56
N GLY A 229 -18.45 -10.04 -56.85
CA GLY A 229 -17.04 -9.67 -56.91
C GLY A 229 -16.13 -10.65 -56.15
N THR A 230 -15.59 -11.61 -56.89
CA THR A 230 -14.72 -12.71 -56.48
C THR A 230 -13.41 -12.27 -55.80
N SER A 231 -12.98 -13.03 -54.77
CA SER A 231 -11.63 -13.62 -54.60
C SER A 231 -10.96 -13.43 -53.23
N SER A 232 -10.21 -14.48 -52.88
CA SER A 232 -9.19 -14.63 -51.83
C SER A 232 -9.64 -15.20 -50.47
N SER A 233 -9.37 -16.50 -50.37
CA SER A 233 -9.15 -17.29 -49.17
C SER A 233 -8.23 -16.60 -48.15
N THR A 234 -8.70 -16.39 -46.93
CA THR A 234 -7.88 -16.58 -45.74
C THR A 234 -8.77 -17.02 -44.58
N THR A 235 -8.60 -18.26 -44.18
CA THR A 235 -9.13 -18.86 -42.95
C THR A 235 -8.63 -18.10 -41.73
N ASN A 236 -9.44 -17.17 -41.21
CA ASN A 236 -9.28 -16.66 -39.85
C ASN A 236 -10.38 -17.25 -38.98
N ASN A 237 -10.06 -18.42 -38.43
CA ASN A 237 -10.79 -19.05 -37.34
C ASN A 237 -10.47 -18.28 -36.05
N GLY A 238 -11.09 -17.10 -35.90
CA GLY A 238 -11.01 -16.24 -34.73
C GLY A 238 -12.37 -16.21 -34.04
N MET A 239 -12.77 -17.35 -33.47
CA MET A 239 -13.95 -17.47 -32.61
C MET A 239 -13.68 -16.67 -31.31
N GLN A 240 -13.80 -15.35 -31.36
CA GLN A 240 -13.92 -14.52 -30.16
C GLN A 240 -15.31 -14.77 -29.58
N LEU A 241 -15.42 -15.84 -28.78
CA LEU A 241 -16.47 -16.01 -27.80
C LEU A 241 -16.42 -14.78 -26.88
N LYS A 242 -17.33 -13.82 -27.12
CA LYS A 242 -17.67 -12.78 -26.16
C LYS A 242 -18.13 -13.53 -24.91
N ALA A 243 -17.24 -13.68 -23.93
CA ALA A 243 -17.55 -14.33 -22.67
C ALA A 243 -18.57 -13.45 -21.94
N SER A 244 -19.84 -13.67 -22.23
CA SER A 244 -20.98 -13.08 -21.55
C SER A 244 -20.96 -13.60 -20.12
N SER A 245 -20.45 -12.81 -19.18
CA SER A 245 -20.58 -13.15 -17.76
C SER A 245 -22.04 -13.01 -17.37
N ALA A 246 -22.58 -14.02 -16.68
CA ALA A 246 -23.96 -13.98 -16.17
C ALA A 246 -24.16 -12.94 -15.05
N LEU A 247 -23.06 -12.38 -14.52
CA LEU A 247 -23.06 -11.26 -13.58
C LEU A 247 -22.84 -9.93 -14.30
N ARG A 248 -23.68 -8.95 -13.97
CA ARG A 248 -23.44 -7.53 -14.24
C ARG A 248 -23.08 -6.84 -12.93
N VAL A 249 -21.90 -6.23 -12.89
CA VAL A 249 -21.39 -5.47 -11.74
C VAL A 249 -21.48 -3.98 -12.05
N ILE A 250 -22.22 -3.25 -11.23
CA ILE A 250 -22.40 -1.80 -11.36
C ILE A 250 -21.54 -1.13 -10.29
N VAL A 251 -20.45 -0.50 -10.75
CA VAL A 251 -19.52 0.26 -9.91
C VAL A 251 -19.87 1.75 -10.02
N PRO A 252 -19.90 2.52 -8.90
CA PRO A 252 -20.10 3.97 -8.92
C PRO A 252 -19.09 4.68 -9.84
N ALA A 253 -19.52 5.72 -10.55
CA ALA A 253 -18.69 6.45 -11.53
C ALA A 253 -17.35 6.96 -10.94
N GLU A 254 -17.33 7.30 -9.65
CA GLU A 254 -16.12 7.75 -8.94
C GLU A 254 -15.04 6.66 -8.77
N LEU A 255 -15.43 5.39 -8.85
CA LEU A 255 -14.56 4.22 -8.68
C LEU A 255 -14.25 3.53 -10.01
N GLN A 256 -14.83 4.00 -11.11
CA GLN A 256 -14.56 3.46 -12.44
C GLN A 256 -13.18 3.93 -12.94
N GLY A 257 -12.54 3.09 -13.76
CA GLY A 257 -11.25 3.40 -14.36
C GLY A 257 -10.05 2.92 -13.55
N VAL A 258 -8.88 3.49 -13.85
CA VAL A 258 -7.60 3.11 -13.24
C VAL A 258 -6.99 4.33 -12.55
N ALA A 259 -6.54 4.15 -11.32
CA ALA A 259 -5.78 5.18 -10.60
C ALA A 259 -4.41 4.66 -10.16
N TYR A 260 -3.44 5.57 -10.12
CA TYR A 260 -2.11 5.32 -9.57
C TYR A 260 -1.52 6.60 -8.98
N ILE A 261 -0.49 6.45 -8.16
CA ILE A 261 0.20 7.57 -7.53
C ILE A 261 1.54 7.77 -8.23
N LYS A 262 1.73 8.96 -8.79
CA LYS A 262 2.98 9.37 -9.40
C LYS A 262 3.83 10.12 -8.38
N VAL A 263 5.08 9.71 -8.20
CA VAL A 263 6.03 10.36 -7.28
C VAL A 263 7.23 10.85 -8.07
N ILE A 264 7.52 12.14 -7.98
CA ILE A 264 8.63 12.79 -8.69
C ILE A 264 9.45 13.59 -7.68
N THR A 265 10.77 13.50 -7.78
CA THR A 265 11.69 14.39 -7.08
C THR A 265 12.31 15.34 -8.09
N GLN A 266 11.97 16.63 -8.03
CA GLN A 266 12.46 17.64 -8.96
C GLN A 266 13.34 18.65 -8.22
N LYS A 267 14.48 19.01 -8.81
CA LYS A 267 15.26 20.18 -8.39
C LYS A 267 14.52 21.42 -8.88
N ASP A 268 14.26 22.39 -8.01
CA ASP A 268 13.57 23.65 -8.32
C ASP A 268 14.16 24.24 -9.61
N GLN A 269 13.45 24.02 -10.70
CA GLN A 269 13.51 24.85 -11.88
C GLN A 269 12.39 25.87 -11.71
N GLU A 270 12.58 27.09 -12.24
CA GLU A 270 11.62 28.19 -12.22
C GLU A 270 10.33 27.90 -13.03
N ASP A 271 9.87 26.65 -13.07
CA ASP A 271 8.53 26.31 -13.51
C ASP A 271 7.56 26.53 -12.35
N LEU A 272 7.31 27.82 -12.06
CA LEU A 272 6.11 28.25 -11.37
C LEU A 272 4.92 27.79 -12.22
N CYS A 273 4.39 26.61 -11.89
CA CYS A 273 3.13 26.06 -12.42
C CYS A 273 3.22 25.45 -13.82
N THR A 274 3.80 24.26 -13.94
CA THR A 274 3.42 23.33 -15.01
C THR A 274 2.28 22.43 -14.53
N ALA A 275 1.04 22.86 -14.79
CA ALA A 275 -0.12 21.97 -14.76
C ALA A 275 -0.11 21.11 -16.04
N GLN A 276 0.79 20.12 -16.12
CA GLN A 276 0.73 19.10 -17.17
C GLN A 276 -0.32 18.05 -16.78
N VAL A 277 -1.57 18.37 -17.11
CA VAL A 277 -2.65 17.38 -17.21
C VAL A 277 -2.45 16.65 -18.52
N ASN A 278 -1.64 15.59 -18.48
CA ASN A 278 -1.63 14.47 -19.44
C ASN A 278 -0.46 13.54 -19.13
N LEU A 279 -0.59 12.69 -18.11
CA LEU A 279 0.38 11.61 -17.94
C LEU A 279 -0.38 10.34 -17.54
N MET A 280 -0.52 9.45 -18.54
CA MET A 280 -0.92 8.05 -18.40
C MET A 280 0.34 7.18 -18.45
N GLY A 281 0.36 6.11 -17.66
CA GLY A 281 1.23 4.96 -17.90
C GLY A 281 1.87 4.38 -16.65
N HIS A 282 1.15 3.50 -15.94
CA HIS A 282 1.62 2.14 -15.68
C HIS A 282 0.48 1.31 -15.05
N GLY A 283 -0.12 0.45 -15.85
CA GLY A 283 -0.81 -0.75 -15.39
C GLY A 283 -0.27 -1.90 -16.24
N PRO A 284 -0.05 -3.11 -15.68
CA PRO A 284 0.45 -4.24 -16.46
C PRO A 284 -0.46 -4.47 -17.66
N ASN A 285 0.15 -4.69 -18.84
CA ASN A 285 -0.53 -5.08 -20.08
C ASN A 285 -1.60 -6.15 -19.78
N ILE A 286 -2.88 -5.76 -19.81
CA ILE A 286 -3.99 -6.67 -19.57
C ILE A 286 -4.21 -7.44 -20.86
N THR A 287 -3.40 -8.46 -21.09
CA THR A 287 -3.75 -9.51 -22.03
C THR A 287 -5.05 -10.18 -21.54
N ALA A 288 -5.93 -10.41 -22.50
CA ALA A 288 -7.26 -10.92 -22.32
C ALA A 288 -7.26 -12.28 -21.58
N GLN A 289 -8.42 -12.56 -20.96
CA GLN A 289 -8.85 -13.83 -20.36
C GLN A 289 -8.53 -14.03 -18.87
N VAL A 290 -9.46 -13.57 -18.02
CA VAL A 290 -10.27 -14.29 -17.00
C VAL A 290 -11.10 -13.21 -16.27
N GLY A 291 -12.43 -13.36 -16.20
CA GLY A 291 -13.35 -12.59 -15.32
C GLY A 291 -13.50 -11.08 -15.60
N VAL A 292 -14.37 -10.69 -16.53
CA VAL A 292 -14.68 -9.27 -16.87
C VAL A 292 -15.04 -8.44 -15.63
N TRP A 293 -15.79 -9.02 -14.69
CA TRP A 293 -16.18 -8.34 -13.45
C TRP A 293 -15.08 -8.34 -12.38
N GLN A 294 -14.23 -9.38 -12.33
CA GLN A 294 -13.16 -9.49 -11.32
C GLN A 294 -12.13 -8.37 -11.48
N LYS A 295 -11.63 -8.18 -12.71
CA LYS A 295 -10.67 -7.10 -13.01
C LYS A 295 -11.28 -5.72 -12.74
N THR A 296 -12.55 -5.53 -13.11
CA THR A 296 -13.28 -4.28 -12.84
C THR A 296 -13.35 -3.95 -11.35
N LEU A 297 -13.62 -4.96 -10.51
CA LEU A 297 -13.63 -4.79 -9.05
C LEU A 297 -12.23 -4.54 -8.49
N GLU A 298 -11.20 -5.24 -8.97
CA GLU A 298 -9.80 -5.01 -8.57
C GLU A 298 -9.33 -3.58 -8.90
N PHE A 299 -9.69 -3.05 -10.07
CA PHE A 299 -9.40 -1.66 -10.42
C PHE A 299 -10.15 -0.66 -9.53
N ALA A 300 -11.44 -0.89 -9.30
CA ALA A 300 -12.23 -0.04 -8.41
C ALA A 300 -11.67 -0.04 -6.97
N GLN A 301 -11.17 -1.20 -6.52
CA GLN A 301 -10.52 -1.32 -5.22
C GLN A 301 -9.19 -0.54 -5.16
N ASN A 302 -8.39 -0.60 -6.23
CA ASN A 302 -7.16 0.18 -6.34
C ASN A 302 -7.43 1.70 -6.40
N VAL A 303 -8.50 2.13 -7.08
CA VAL A 303 -8.94 3.54 -7.09
C VAL A 303 -9.27 4.00 -5.67
N LEU A 304 -9.99 3.18 -4.90
CA LEU A 304 -10.31 3.48 -3.51
C LEU A 304 -9.04 3.57 -2.64
N PHE A 305 -8.09 2.66 -2.84
CA PHE A 305 -6.79 2.67 -2.14
C PHE A 305 -5.99 3.95 -2.42
N CYS A 306 -5.84 4.32 -3.70
CA CYS A 306 -5.09 5.52 -4.09
C CYS A 306 -5.76 6.81 -3.59
N LYS A 307 -7.11 6.87 -3.61
CA LYS A 307 -7.88 7.98 -3.05
C LYS A 307 -7.72 8.09 -1.53
N GLU A 308 -7.74 6.97 -0.81
CA GLU A 308 -7.49 6.95 0.64
C GLU A 308 -6.08 7.48 0.95
N LEU A 309 -5.06 6.96 0.27
CA LEU A 309 -3.67 7.37 0.43
C LEU A 309 -3.50 8.86 0.19
N PHE A 310 -4.00 9.36 -0.95
CA PHE A 310 -3.89 10.78 -1.29
C PHE A 310 -4.65 11.67 -0.29
N ALA A 311 -5.86 11.28 0.13
CA ALA A 311 -6.63 12.04 1.11
C ALA A 311 -5.96 12.08 2.48
N GLN A 312 -5.31 11.00 2.90
CA GLN A 312 -4.52 10.96 4.13
C GLN A 312 -3.28 11.86 4.01
N LEU A 313 -2.52 11.76 2.92
CA LEU A 313 -1.35 12.61 2.68
C LEU A 313 -1.72 14.10 2.61
N ALA A 314 -2.84 14.44 1.95
CA ALA A 314 -3.32 15.82 1.86
C ALA A 314 -3.71 16.38 3.24
N ARG A 315 -4.36 15.55 4.08
CA ARG A 315 -4.68 15.93 5.46
C ARG A 315 -3.42 16.15 6.29
N GLU A 316 -2.44 15.26 6.17
CA GLU A 316 -1.17 15.35 6.89
C GLU A 316 -0.36 16.57 6.42
N ALA A 317 -0.34 16.87 5.11
CA ALA A 317 0.33 18.04 4.54
C ALA A 317 -0.17 19.36 5.15
N ILE A 318 -1.46 19.47 5.45
CA ILE A 318 -2.07 20.66 6.07
C ILE A 318 -1.75 20.72 7.58
N GLN A 319 -1.67 19.57 8.26
CA GLN A 319 -1.45 19.50 9.71
C GLN A 319 0.01 19.71 10.10
N LEU A 320 0.95 19.36 9.21
CA LEU A 320 2.38 19.45 9.48
C LEU A 320 2.88 20.91 9.40
N GLN A 321 3.49 21.38 10.49
CA GLN A 321 4.16 22.68 10.54
C GLN A 321 5.63 22.53 10.13
N ALA A 322 5.89 22.58 8.83
CA ALA A 322 7.24 22.59 8.29
C ALA A 322 7.76 24.04 8.10
N PRO A 323 9.10 24.27 8.11
CA PRO A 323 9.69 25.60 7.87
C PRO A 323 9.28 26.21 6.52
N ILE A 324 9.08 25.36 5.51
CA ILE A 324 8.44 25.70 4.25
C ILE A 324 7.14 24.88 4.20
N PRO A 325 5.97 25.52 4.12
CA PRO A 325 4.69 24.82 4.17
C PRO A 325 4.53 23.89 2.97
N HIS A 326 3.94 22.73 3.20
CA HIS A 326 3.56 21.82 2.11
C HIS A 326 2.36 22.40 1.36
N VAL A 327 2.38 22.29 0.03
CA VAL A 327 1.35 22.88 -0.83
C VAL A 327 0.54 21.77 -1.47
N VAL A 328 -0.78 21.81 -1.28
CA VAL A 328 -1.73 20.87 -1.90
C VAL A 328 -2.53 21.62 -2.97
N ILE A 329 -2.34 21.26 -4.25
CA ILE A 329 -3.04 21.85 -5.39
C ILE A 329 -3.76 20.74 -6.14
N GLY A 330 -5.09 20.67 -5.96
CA GLY A 330 -5.93 19.67 -6.60
C GLY A 330 -5.44 18.24 -6.33
N ASN A 331 -5.00 17.55 -7.39
CA ASN A 331 -4.50 16.18 -7.34
C ASN A 331 -2.99 16.09 -7.11
N GLN A 332 -2.30 17.17 -6.69
CA GLN A 332 -0.86 17.19 -6.45
C GLN A 332 -0.51 17.72 -5.06
N ILE A 333 0.46 17.10 -4.40
CA ILE A 333 1.04 17.51 -3.13
C ILE A 333 2.52 17.81 -3.36
N ARG A 334 2.96 19.01 -3.01
CA ARG A 334 4.35 19.46 -3.10
C ARG A 334 4.92 19.62 -1.70
N ALA A 335 6.02 18.92 -1.43
CA ALA A 335 6.74 18.99 -0.16
C ALA A 335 8.24 19.26 -0.39
N THR A 336 8.81 20.23 0.32
CA THR A 336 10.24 20.56 0.20
C THR A 336 11.10 19.52 0.93
N LEU A 337 12.03 18.88 0.22
CA LEU A 337 12.96 17.89 0.79
C LEU A 337 14.22 18.55 1.34
N LEU A 338 14.90 19.31 0.49
CA LEU A 338 16.16 20.03 0.73
C LEU A 338 16.06 21.40 0.03
N PRO A 339 16.96 22.36 0.31
CA PRO A 339 16.98 23.62 -0.43
C PRO A 339 17.03 23.36 -1.95
N ASN A 340 16.09 23.97 -2.69
CA ASN A 340 15.92 23.81 -4.13
C ASN A 340 15.56 22.38 -4.59
N ILE A 341 14.99 21.52 -3.74
CA ILE A 341 14.53 20.18 -4.14
C ILE A 341 13.14 19.92 -3.55
N GLN A 342 12.19 19.62 -4.42
CA GLN A 342 10.79 19.35 -4.06
C GLN A 342 10.39 17.92 -4.40
N LEU A 343 9.59 17.32 -3.53
CA LEU A 343 8.87 16.08 -3.74
C LEU A 343 7.47 16.42 -4.23
N ILE A 344 7.07 15.85 -5.36
CA ILE A 344 5.75 16.02 -5.97
C ILE A 344 5.06 14.66 -5.97
N ILE A 345 3.92 14.57 -5.28
CA ILE A 345 3.07 13.38 -5.23
C ILE A 345 1.76 13.72 -5.94
N SER A 346 1.47 13.05 -7.04
CA SER A 346 0.29 13.31 -7.88
C SER A 346 -0.63 12.10 -7.96
N LEU A 347 -1.92 12.30 -7.76
CA LEU A 347 -2.96 11.29 -7.99
C LEU A 347 -3.41 11.36 -9.47
N CYS A 348 -3.10 10.31 -10.23
CA CYS A 348 -3.55 10.15 -11.60
C CYS A 348 -4.76 9.21 -11.63
N HIS A 349 -5.92 9.69 -12.07
CA HIS A 349 -7.14 8.88 -12.25
C HIS A 349 -7.58 9.02 -13.71
N SER A 350 -7.68 7.91 -14.42
CA SER A 350 -8.23 7.86 -15.78
C SER A 350 -9.48 7.00 -15.84
N THR A 351 -10.53 7.55 -16.45
CA THR A 351 -11.78 6.86 -16.80
C THR A 351 -11.84 6.45 -18.27
N SER A 352 -10.90 6.90 -19.12
CA SER A 352 -10.90 6.70 -20.57
C SER A 352 -9.80 5.72 -21.00
N PHE A 353 -10.17 4.73 -21.83
CA PHE A 353 -9.23 3.81 -22.49
C PHE A 353 -8.75 4.42 -23.82
N ASP A 354 -8.08 5.57 -23.79
CA ASP A 354 -7.47 6.10 -25.02
C ASP A 354 -6.16 5.35 -25.33
N SER A 355 -6.14 4.69 -26.49
CA SER A 355 -5.05 3.84 -27.00
C SER A 355 -3.83 4.62 -27.48
N ASN A 356 -3.75 5.93 -27.24
CA ASN A 356 -2.57 6.70 -27.59
C ASN A 356 -1.52 6.55 -26.49
N GLN A 357 -0.58 5.64 -26.70
CA GLN A 357 0.61 5.51 -25.86
C GLN A 357 1.38 6.84 -25.82
N PRO A 358 1.54 7.47 -24.64
CA PRO A 358 2.59 8.45 -24.43
C PRO A 358 3.87 7.70 -24.03
N ALA A 359 5.01 8.30 -24.38
CA ALA A 359 6.34 7.80 -24.07
C ALA A 359 6.51 7.44 -22.57
N PRO A 360 7.40 6.47 -22.24
CA PRO A 360 7.67 6.10 -20.86
C PRO A 360 8.09 7.33 -20.05
N ILE A 361 7.39 7.58 -18.95
CA ILE A 361 7.67 8.67 -18.04
C ILE A 361 8.97 8.32 -17.31
N ASN A 362 10.09 8.88 -17.78
CA ASN A 362 11.44 8.56 -17.26
C ASN A 362 11.68 9.02 -15.80
N ASP A 363 10.80 9.83 -15.21
CA ASP A 363 11.02 10.49 -13.92
C ASP A 363 10.14 9.99 -12.76
N HIS A 364 9.41 8.88 -12.93
CA HIS A 364 8.61 8.30 -11.84
C HIS A 364 9.46 7.41 -10.93
N ASP A 365 9.46 7.70 -9.62
CA ASP A 365 10.19 6.89 -8.64
C ASP A 365 9.30 5.76 -8.09
N HIS A 366 9.40 4.58 -8.72
CA HIS A 366 8.68 3.37 -8.31
C HIS A 366 9.02 2.91 -6.88
N VAL A 367 10.21 3.24 -6.36
CA VAL A 367 10.61 2.82 -5.01
C VAL A 367 9.82 3.60 -3.96
N LEU A 368 9.66 4.91 -4.18
CA LEU A 368 8.88 5.77 -3.29
C LEU A 368 7.38 5.46 -3.38
N GLU A 369 6.85 5.19 -4.58
CA GLU A 369 5.47 4.73 -4.75
C GLU A 369 5.20 3.44 -3.95
N HIS A 370 6.07 2.44 -4.10
CA HIS A 370 5.95 1.19 -3.37
C HIS A 370 6.01 1.40 -1.86
N SER A 371 6.90 2.29 -1.40
CA SER A 371 6.99 2.63 0.02
C SER A 371 5.70 3.28 0.54
N LEU A 372 5.11 4.22 -0.20
CA LEU A 372 3.81 4.82 0.17
C LEU A 372 2.71 3.75 0.34
N HIS A 373 2.68 2.76 -0.56
CA HIS A 373 1.73 1.64 -0.44
C HIS A 373 1.98 0.79 0.81
N GLN A 374 3.25 0.54 1.15
CA GLN A 374 3.62 -0.18 2.38
C GLN A 374 3.23 0.61 3.63
N LEU A 375 3.48 1.92 3.65
CA LEU A 375 3.15 2.79 4.78
C LEU A 375 1.65 2.82 5.05
N LEU A 376 0.80 2.91 4.02
CA LEU A 376 -0.65 2.85 4.21
C LEU A 376 -1.10 1.49 4.76
N ARG A 377 -0.53 0.39 4.26
CA ARG A 377 -0.81 -0.95 4.79
C ARG A 377 -0.38 -1.09 6.25
N GLU A 378 0.73 -0.48 6.64
CA GLU A 378 1.16 -0.46 8.04
C GLU A 378 0.18 0.33 8.92
N VAL A 379 -0.37 1.44 8.41
CA VAL A 379 -1.43 2.19 9.10
C VAL A 379 -2.70 1.36 9.25
N HIS A 380 -3.12 0.65 8.21
CA HIS A 380 -4.24 -0.31 8.27
C HIS A 380 -3.99 -1.39 9.32
N PHE A 381 -2.79 -1.99 9.31
CA PHE A 381 -2.39 -2.99 10.28
C PHE A 381 -2.44 -2.47 11.72
N LYS A 382 -1.87 -1.28 11.97
CA LYS A 382 -1.87 -0.61 13.28
C LYS A 382 -3.29 -0.27 13.76
N ASN A 383 -4.18 0.12 12.85
CA ASN A 383 -5.57 0.42 13.19
C ASN A 383 -6.35 -0.83 13.60
N SER A 384 -6.08 -1.98 12.96
CA SER A 384 -6.74 -3.26 13.29
C SER A 384 -6.16 -3.92 14.54
N HIS A 385 -4.85 -3.78 14.75
CA HIS A 385 -4.12 -4.40 15.86
C HIS A 385 -3.85 -3.39 16.97
N HIS A 386 -4.89 -2.73 17.47
CA HIS A 386 -4.76 -1.95 18.68
C HIS A 386 -4.45 -2.91 19.85
N PRO A 387 -3.52 -2.56 20.77
CA PRO A 387 -3.34 -3.36 21.97
C PRO A 387 -4.69 -3.46 22.69
N PHE A 388 -5.02 -4.65 23.19
CA PHE A 388 -6.28 -4.85 23.91
C PHE A 388 -6.36 -3.83 25.05
N PRO A 389 -7.48 -3.10 25.18
CA PRO A 389 -7.68 -2.23 26.33
C PRO A 389 -7.56 -3.09 27.58
N HIS A 390 -6.82 -2.61 28.59
CA HIS A 390 -6.74 -3.32 29.86
C HIS A 390 -8.16 -3.53 30.40
N PRO A 391 -8.55 -4.76 30.77
CA PRO A 391 -9.83 -4.98 31.41
C PRO A 391 -9.84 -4.18 32.71
N ALA A 392 -10.96 -3.51 33.00
CA ALA A 392 -11.11 -2.65 34.19
C ALA A 392 -10.84 -3.39 35.52
N SER A 393 -10.84 -4.73 35.50
CA SER A 393 -10.59 -5.62 36.64
C SER A 393 -9.14 -6.14 36.74
N ALA A 394 -8.25 -5.87 35.78
CA ALA A 394 -6.86 -6.30 35.91
C ALA A 394 -6.10 -5.43 36.92
N PRO A 395 -5.25 -6.03 37.79
CA PRO A 395 -4.37 -5.24 38.65
C PRO A 395 -3.53 -4.32 37.77
N LEU A 396 -3.36 -3.06 38.20
CA LEU A 396 -2.61 -2.01 37.49
C LEU A 396 -1.28 -2.55 36.96
N GLY A 397 -1.30 -3.00 35.71
CA GLY A 397 -0.12 -3.50 35.02
C GLY A 397 0.87 -2.36 34.78
N PRO A 398 2.09 -2.66 34.29
CA PRO A 398 3.02 -1.62 33.87
C PRO A 398 2.30 -0.68 32.89
N SER A 399 2.35 0.64 33.17
CA SER A 399 1.70 1.64 32.34
C SER A 399 2.12 1.52 30.87
N LYS A 400 1.31 2.02 29.92
CA LYS A 400 1.65 2.02 28.48
C LYS A 400 3.08 2.50 28.20
N LYS A 401 3.57 3.49 28.96
CA LYS A 401 4.96 4.00 28.89
C LYS A 401 6.01 2.98 29.36
N ARG A 402 5.70 2.21 30.41
CA ARG A 402 6.57 1.16 30.96
C ARG A 402 6.58 -0.10 30.09
N MET A 403 5.48 -0.40 29.38
CA MET A 403 5.47 -1.43 28.33
C MET A 403 6.35 -1.06 27.13
N ILE A 404 6.32 0.21 26.69
CA ILE A 404 7.12 0.71 25.56
C ILE A 404 8.63 0.69 25.88
N ALA A 405 9.03 0.81 27.15
CA ALA A 405 10.44 0.78 27.55
C ALA A 405 11.14 -0.54 27.25
N GLY A 406 10.37 -1.63 27.10
CA GLY A 406 10.86 -2.94 26.72
C GLY A 406 11.92 -3.52 27.67
N PRO A 407 12.58 -4.62 27.29
CA PRO A 407 13.68 -5.21 28.04
C PRO A 407 14.97 -4.37 28.00
N THR A 408 15.03 -3.35 27.15
CA THR A 408 16.19 -2.46 27.00
C THR A 408 16.17 -1.26 27.95
N ALA A 409 15.12 -1.12 28.79
CA ALA A 409 14.97 -0.03 29.76
C ALA A 409 15.23 1.36 29.15
N ALA A 410 14.54 1.66 28.05
CA ALA A 410 14.69 2.94 27.35
C ALA A 410 14.49 4.12 28.32
N ASP A 411 15.35 5.13 28.20
CA ASP A 411 15.32 6.32 29.03
C ASP A 411 14.06 7.17 28.75
N ARG A 412 13.77 8.10 29.65
CA ARG A 412 12.56 8.94 29.57
C ARG A 412 12.48 9.74 28.27
N GLU A 413 13.61 10.20 27.75
CA GLU A 413 13.66 11.00 26.53
C GLU A 413 13.35 10.13 25.31
N SER A 414 14.01 8.97 25.20
CA SER A 414 13.70 7.97 24.17
C SER A 414 12.24 7.52 24.22
N LEU A 415 11.64 7.35 25.40
CA LEU A 415 10.24 7.01 25.55
C LEU A 415 9.28 8.10 25.04
N LEU A 416 9.63 9.38 25.28
CA LEU A 416 8.86 10.51 24.77
C LEU A 416 8.96 10.58 23.24
N GLU A 417 10.12 10.28 22.66
CA GLU A 417 10.29 10.17 21.21
C GLU A 417 9.53 8.98 20.63
N MET A 418 9.59 7.81 21.25
CA MET A 418 8.82 6.62 20.83
C MET A 418 7.30 6.82 20.90
N THR A 419 6.84 7.77 21.71
CA THR A 419 5.41 8.13 21.80
C THR A 419 4.98 9.07 20.67
N LYS A 420 5.92 9.74 19.98
CA LYS A 420 5.59 10.57 18.81
C LYS A 420 5.29 9.66 17.62
N THR A 421 4.04 9.65 17.19
CA THR A 421 3.64 8.96 15.97
C THR A 421 4.01 9.81 14.77
N GLN A 422 4.93 9.34 13.94
CA GLN A 422 5.24 9.98 12.66
C GLN A 422 4.10 9.73 11.67
N THR A 423 3.72 10.78 10.94
CA THR A 423 2.74 10.72 9.85
C THR A 423 3.31 9.99 8.63
N ILE A 424 2.46 9.56 7.68
CA ILE A 424 2.93 8.94 6.42
C ILE A 424 3.78 9.94 5.64
N LEU A 425 3.35 11.20 5.59
CA LEU A 425 4.04 12.25 4.85
C LEU A 425 5.43 12.56 5.43
N GLU A 426 5.60 12.61 6.76
CA GLU A 426 6.92 12.75 7.37
C GLU A 426 7.84 11.58 7.03
N GLN A 427 7.31 10.35 7.09
CA GLN A 427 8.09 9.15 6.79
C GLN A 427 8.54 9.11 5.33
N ILE A 428 7.66 9.46 4.37
CA ILE A 428 8.07 9.49 2.96
C ILE A 428 9.04 10.64 2.66
N ILE A 429 8.90 11.80 3.33
CA ILE A 429 9.86 12.91 3.20
C ILE A 429 11.24 12.47 3.72
N ALA A 430 11.29 11.81 4.88
CA ALA A 430 12.53 11.28 5.46
C ALA A 430 13.21 10.26 4.53
N GLN A 431 12.43 9.32 3.98
CA GLN A 431 12.93 8.33 3.02
C GLN A 431 13.41 8.97 1.72
N ALA A 432 12.67 9.94 1.17
CA ALA A 432 13.07 10.64 -0.04
C ALA A 432 14.36 11.47 0.16
N GLN A 433 14.48 12.15 1.30
CA GLN A 433 15.71 12.85 1.70
C GLN A 433 16.90 11.88 1.77
N HIS A 434 16.71 10.72 2.42
CA HIS A 434 17.74 9.69 2.53
C HIS A 434 18.15 9.11 1.17
N ILE A 435 17.19 8.76 0.30
CA ILE A 435 17.47 8.28 -1.07
C ILE A 435 18.27 9.32 -1.86
N PHE A 436 17.90 10.59 -1.74
CA PHE A 436 18.64 11.67 -2.40
C PHE A 436 20.06 11.82 -1.85
N MET A 437 20.22 11.84 -0.52
CA MET A 437 21.53 11.90 0.14
C MET A 437 22.41 10.70 -0.24
N ARG A 438 21.82 9.51 -0.39
CA ARG A 438 22.50 8.30 -0.85
C ARG A 438 22.99 8.44 -2.29
N LYS A 439 22.12 8.87 -3.22
CA LYS A 439 22.49 9.11 -4.63
C LYS A 439 23.59 10.17 -4.74
N ARG A 440 23.50 11.26 -3.97
CA ARG A 440 24.51 12.33 -3.94
C ARG A 440 25.86 11.83 -3.40
N THR A 441 25.83 11.06 -2.31
CA THR A 441 27.03 10.43 -1.73
C THR A 441 27.68 9.48 -2.73
N GLN A 442 26.89 8.62 -3.38
CA GLN A 442 27.39 7.72 -4.44
C GLN A 442 28.06 8.50 -5.57
N TYR A 443 27.40 9.55 -6.08
CA TYR A 443 27.97 10.38 -7.15
C TYR A 443 29.31 11.02 -6.77
N VAL A 444 29.44 11.53 -5.54
CA VAL A 444 30.71 12.09 -5.04
C VAL A 444 31.80 11.00 -4.96
N LEU A 445 31.46 9.82 -4.45
CA LEU A 445 32.40 8.71 -4.34
C LEU A 445 32.86 8.19 -5.70
N ASP A 446 31.94 8.03 -6.66
CA ASP A 446 32.25 7.57 -8.01
C ASP A 446 33.09 8.61 -8.77
N THR A 447 32.79 9.90 -8.59
CA THR A 447 33.58 10.99 -9.17
C THR A 447 34.98 11.01 -8.59
N LEU A 448 35.12 10.91 -7.26
CA LEU A 448 36.44 10.87 -6.62
C LEU A 448 37.25 9.63 -7.00
N ALA A 449 36.63 8.46 -7.10
CA ALA A 449 37.29 7.23 -7.53
C ALA A 449 37.78 7.31 -8.99
N ARG A 450 37.11 8.12 -9.83
CA ARG A 450 37.55 8.40 -11.20
C ARG A 450 38.68 9.42 -11.25
N ASP A 451 38.57 10.48 -10.46
CA ASP A 451 39.50 11.62 -10.49
C ASP A 451 40.83 11.27 -9.80
N VAL A 452 40.81 10.50 -8.71
CA VAL A 452 41.99 10.07 -7.95
C VAL A 452 42.36 8.64 -8.31
N LYS A 453 43.39 8.47 -9.14
CA LYS A 453 43.90 7.14 -9.53
C LYS A 453 44.81 6.48 -8.48
N ASP A 454 45.50 7.30 -7.69
CA ASP A 454 46.39 6.87 -6.62
C ASP A 454 46.23 7.82 -5.42
N PRO A 455 45.80 7.35 -4.24
CA PRO A 455 45.53 5.95 -3.86
C PRO A 455 44.17 5.44 -4.36
N GLN A 456 44.00 4.12 -4.44
CA GLN A 456 42.74 3.50 -4.87
C GLN A 456 41.67 3.61 -3.77
N ILE A 457 40.50 4.14 -4.13
CA ILE A 457 39.35 4.29 -3.24
C ILE A 457 38.36 3.16 -3.52
N VAL A 458 38.18 2.26 -2.55
CA VAL A 458 37.21 1.17 -2.62
C VAL A 458 36.04 1.46 -1.69
N SER A 459 34.85 1.67 -2.27
CA SER A 459 33.61 1.86 -1.54
C SER A 459 32.82 0.54 -1.45
N HIS A 460 32.40 0.17 -0.25
CA HIS A 460 31.57 -1.01 -0.01
C HIS A 460 30.27 -0.58 0.69
N TRP A 461 29.15 -0.70 -0.02
CA TRP A 461 27.82 -0.44 0.52
C TRP A 461 27.35 -1.63 1.35
N ASN A 462 26.85 -1.38 2.56
CA ASN A 462 26.25 -2.43 3.36
C ASN A 462 24.91 -2.87 2.73
N ALA A 463 24.62 -4.17 2.73
CA ALA A 463 23.33 -4.70 2.30
C ALA A 463 22.22 -4.40 3.32
N MET A 464 22.57 -4.35 4.61
CA MET A 464 21.63 -4.03 5.68
C MET A 464 21.45 -2.52 5.77
N ASN A 465 20.36 -2.02 5.20
CA ASN A 465 19.99 -0.61 5.22
C ASN A 465 18.61 -0.42 5.85
N SER A 466 18.47 0.66 6.62
CA SER A 466 17.17 1.18 7.05
C SER A 466 16.64 2.12 5.96
N PRO A 467 15.31 2.30 5.81
CA PRO A 467 14.73 3.31 4.92
C PRO A 467 15.21 4.75 5.20
N THR A 468 15.77 5.02 6.37
CA THR A 468 16.27 6.34 6.78
C THR A 468 17.77 6.38 7.07
N MET A 469 18.46 5.23 6.99
CA MET A 469 19.89 5.15 7.26
C MET A 469 20.59 4.08 6.42
N SER A 470 21.67 4.48 5.74
CA SER A 470 22.56 3.57 5.01
C SER A 470 23.99 3.71 5.49
N CYS A 471 24.79 2.66 5.29
CA CYS A 471 26.17 2.62 5.72
C CYS A 471 27.10 2.28 4.55
N VAL A 472 28.16 3.06 4.39
CA VAL A 472 29.23 2.84 3.42
C VAL A 472 30.55 2.69 4.14
N LYS A 473 31.27 1.61 3.87
CA LYS A 473 32.66 1.43 4.33
C LYS A 473 33.58 1.81 3.18
N ILE A 474 34.42 2.81 3.38
CA ILE A 474 35.40 3.27 2.42
C ILE A 474 36.77 2.78 2.86
N ASN A 475 37.54 2.24 1.93
CA ASN A 475 38.90 1.80 2.14
C ASN A 475 39.80 2.46 1.11
N ILE A 476 40.80 3.16 1.61
CA ILE A 476 41.84 3.78 0.80
C ILE A 476 43.07 2.87 0.89
N VAL A 477 43.53 2.41 -0.27
CA VAL A 477 44.63 1.46 -0.41
C VAL A 477 45.54 1.90 -1.56
N THR A 478 46.86 1.87 -1.35
CA THR A 478 47.83 2.09 -2.42
C THR A 478 48.18 0.77 -3.10
N HIS A 479 48.01 0.71 -4.42
CA HIS A 479 48.23 -0.51 -5.20
C HIS A 479 49.66 -1.06 -5.02
N GLY A 480 49.77 -2.33 -4.66
CA GLY A 480 51.07 -3.01 -4.43
C GLY A 480 51.65 -2.85 -3.03
N TYR A 481 51.02 -2.04 -2.16
CA TYR A 481 51.47 -1.79 -0.78
C TYR A 481 50.39 -2.10 0.26
N ASP A 482 49.48 -3.03 -0.04
CA ASP A 482 48.36 -3.41 0.83
C ASP A 482 48.80 -3.81 2.25
N ALA A 483 50.00 -4.37 2.39
CA ALA A 483 50.59 -4.75 3.68
C ALA A 483 51.15 -3.57 4.50
N ILE A 484 51.47 -2.44 3.86
CA ILE A 484 52.10 -1.28 4.51
C ILE A 484 51.06 -0.41 5.22
N GLY A 485 49.81 -0.38 4.74
CA GLY A 485 48.73 0.29 5.43
C GLY A 485 47.44 0.41 4.62
N ARG A 486 46.31 0.32 5.33
CA ARG A 486 44.95 0.61 4.83
C ARG A 486 44.29 1.65 5.71
N THR A 487 43.73 2.71 5.10
CA THR A 487 42.90 3.67 5.83
C THR A 487 41.45 3.36 5.57
N SER A 488 40.71 2.96 6.62
CA SER A 488 39.28 2.66 6.52
C SER A 488 38.46 3.69 7.26
N LEU A 489 37.35 4.12 6.67
CA LEU A 489 36.38 5.00 7.30
C LEU A 489 34.96 4.51 7.00
N VAL A 490 34.02 4.80 7.88
CA VAL A 490 32.62 4.39 7.77
C VAL A 490 31.74 5.62 7.72
N ILE A 491 30.92 5.74 6.68
CA ILE A 491 29.97 6.84 6.51
C ILE A 491 28.56 6.31 6.72
N HIS A 492 27.88 6.85 7.71
CA HIS A 492 26.44 6.69 7.88
C HIS A 492 25.73 7.83 7.16
N VAL A 493 25.00 7.48 6.11
CA VAL A 493 24.12 8.39 5.38
C VAL A 493 22.77 8.40 6.10
N LYS A 494 22.38 9.56 6.65
CA LYS A 494 21.07 9.79 7.26
C LYS A 494 20.19 10.65 6.34
N GLU A 495 19.04 11.10 6.85
CA GLU A 495 18.08 11.94 6.12
C GLU A 495 18.66 13.29 5.67
N ARG A 496 19.22 14.08 6.60
CA ARG A 496 19.74 15.44 6.33
C ARG A 496 21.22 15.66 6.67
N SER A 497 21.92 14.60 7.07
CA SER A 497 23.32 14.69 7.52
C SER A 497 24.08 13.41 7.21
N LEU A 498 25.40 13.55 7.15
CA LEU A 498 26.31 12.41 7.07
C LEU A 498 27.08 12.31 8.38
N LYS A 499 27.26 11.10 8.91
CA LYS A 499 28.11 10.84 10.07
C LYS A 499 29.28 9.97 9.62
N CYS A 500 30.47 10.54 9.58
CA CYS A 500 31.70 9.83 9.25
C CYS A 500 32.39 9.37 10.54
N ILE A 501 32.80 8.11 10.58
CA ILE A 501 33.57 7.49 11.65
C ILE A 501 34.92 7.09 11.06
N CYS A 502 35.96 7.79 11.48
CA CYS A 502 37.33 7.54 11.04
C CYS A 502 37.96 6.37 11.81
N ARG A 503 39.07 5.81 11.29
CA ARG A 503 39.80 4.68 11.91
C ARG A 503 40.28 4.98 13.34
N ASP A 504 40.56 6.25 13.63
CA ASP A 504 41.01 6.74 14.93
C ASP A 504 39.86 6.91 15.94
N GLY A 505 38.63 6.55 15.57
CA GLY A 505 37.45 6.69 16.41
C GLY A 505 36.82 8.09 16.39
N ARG A 506 37.39 9.06 15.65
CA ARG A 506 36.80 10.39 15.53
C ARG A 506 35.49 10.32 14.74
N VAL A 507 34.48 10.98 15.28
CA VAL A 507 33.15 11.08 14.67
C VAL A 507 32.97 12.50 14.15
N MET A 508 32.89 12.63 12.83
CA MET A 508 32.62 13.90 12.15
C MET A 508 31.17 13.92 11.66
N LYS A 509 30.44 14.97 12.00
CA LYS A 509 29.08 15.21 11.50
C LYS A 509 29.18 16.23 10.37
N LEU A 510 28.78 15.83 9.17
CA LEU A 510 28.74 16.67 7.98
C LEU A 510 27.30 17.04 7.66
N SER A 511 27.14 18.16 6.97
CA SER A 511 25.85 18.66 6.49
C SER A 511 25.35 17.87 5.26
N TYR A 512 24.34 18.43 4.59
CA TYR A 512 23.80 17.88 3.33
C TYR A 512 24.66 18.25 2.10
N GLU A 513 25.70 19.06 2.28
CA GLU A 513 26.54 19.57 1.20
C GLU A 513 27.60 18.53 0.77
N PRO A 514 27.76 18.25 -0.54
CA PRO A 514 28.61 17.20 -1.06
C PRO A 514 30.07 17.63 -1.06
N GLN A 515 30.32 18.94 -1.06
CA GLN A 515 31.65 19.50 -1.00
C GLN A 515 32.32 19.15 0.34
N GLU A 516 31.59 19.21 1.46
CA GLU A 516 32.14 18.79 2.77
C GLU A 516 32.57 17.32 2.77
N LEU A 517 31.80 16.44 2.13
CA LEU A 517 32.16 15.03 2.00
C LEU A 517 33.39 14.86 1.10
N ARG A 518 33.45 15.59 -0.01
CA ARG A 518 34.58 15.57 -0.94
C ARG A 518 35.86 15.99 -0.23
N ASP A 519 35.81 17.10 0.49
CA ASP A 519 36.93 17.67 1.22
C ASP A 519 37.42 16.72 2.31
N LEU A 520 36.50 16.10 3.06
CA LEU A 520 36.84 15.10 4.08
C LEU A 520 37.60 13.91 3.47
N ILE A 521 37.14 13.38 2.33
CA ILE A 521 37.79 12.23 1.69
C ILE A 521 39.18 12.61 1.18
N LEU A 522 39.33 13.81 0.59
CA LEU A 522 40.63 14.32 0.14
C LEU A 522 41.61 14.48 1.31
N CYS A 523 41.17 15.03 2.45
CA CYS A 523 42.00 15.07 3.66
C CYS A 523 42.43 13.67 4.14
N GLN A 524 41.53 12.69 4.07
CA GLN A 524 41.85 11.30 4.45
C GLN A 524 42.82 10.62 3.49
N ILE A 525 42.76 10.96 2.20
CA ILE A 525 43.71 10.51 1.19
C ILE A 525 45.12 11.04 1.48
N ASN A 526 45.26 12.33 1.80
CA ASN A 526 46.55 12.91 2.15
C ASN A 526 47.16 12.28 3.41
N SER A 527 46.32 12.11 4.44
CA SER A 527 46.71 11.43 5.68
C SER A 527 47.17 9.98 5.41
N HIS A 528 46.47 9.28 4.51
CA HIS A 528 46.86 7.93 4.08
C HIS A 528 48.23 7.92 3.39
N GLN A 529 48.48 8.79 2.42
CA GLN A 529 49.75 8.83 1.69
C GLN A 529 50.96 9.09 2.62
N ILE A 530 50.84 10.01 3.57
CA ILE A 530 51.88 10.26 4.57
C ILE A 530 52.05 9.08 5.54
N SER A 531 50.95 8.49 6.03
CA SER A 531 51.04 7.33 6.93
C SER A 531 51.68 6.12 6.25
N CYS A 532 51.39 5.91 4.97
CA CYS A 532 51.99 4.85 4.16
C CYS A 532 53.48 5.13 3.90
N LEU A 533 53.85 6.38 3.62
CA LEU A 533 55.26 6.80 3.50
C LEU A 533 56.05 6.56 4.79
N VAL A 534 55.51 6.94 5.95
CA VAL A 534 56.13 6.71 7.27
C VAL A 534 56.36 5.22 7.52
N SER A 535 55.40 4.39 7.12
CA SER A 535 55.51 2.93 7.28
C SER A 535 56.53 2.33 6.31
N LEU A 536 56.55 2.77 5.06
CA LEU A 536 57.55 2.40 4.05
C LEU A 536 58.97 2.81 4.49
N ALA A 537 59.14 4.00 5.04
CA ALA A 537 60.42 4.47 5.56
C ALA A 537 60.98 3.53 6.63
N ARG A 538 60.14 3.05 7.55
CA ARG A 538 60.56 2.06 8.57
C ARG A 538 60.98 0.74 7.95
N TYR A 539 60.30 0.26 6.91
CA TYR A 539 60.69 -0.97 6.21
C TYR A 539 62.03 -0.83 5.46
N MET A 540 62.32 0.34 4.91
CA MET A 540 63.58 0.64 4.21
C MET A 540 64.72 1.09 5.15
N ALA A 541 64.53 0.97 6.48
CA ALA A 541 65.46 1.43 7.51
C ALA A 541 65.75 2.95 7.53
N TRP A 542 64.89 3.76 6.91
CA TRP A 542 64.94 5.22 7.02
C TRP A 542 64.34 5.68 8.36
N THR A 543 64.93 6.70 8.96
CA THR A 543 64.47 7.28 10.22
C THR A 543 63.45 8.38 9.96
N VAL A 544 62.33 8.38 10.67
CA VAL A 544 61.31 9.44 10.58
C VAL A 544 61.67 10.52 11.57
N LEU A 545 62.12 11.68 11.08
CA LEU A 545 62.60 12.80 11.89
C LEU A 545 61.44 13.68 12.38
N SER A 546 60.46 13.95 11.51
CA SER A 546 59.25 14.67 11.88
C SER A 546 58.07 14.27 10.99
N ASN A 547 56.88 14.31 11.57
CA ASN A 547 55.63 14.08 10.86
C ASN A 547 54.57 15.05 11.38
N SER A 548 53.95 15.82 10.48
CA SER A 548 52.89 16.75 10.83
C SER A 548 51.80 16.73 9.77
N ASN A 549 50.58 16.40 10.18
CA ASN A 549 49.40 16.42 9.31
C ASN A 549 48.84 17.85 9.12
N HIS A 550 49.39 18.84 9.84
CA HIS A 550 48.93 20.22 9.83
C HIS A 550 50.12 21.19 9.85
N LEU A 551 50.70 21.50 8.68
CA LEU A 551 51.69 22.55 8.54
C LEU A 551 51.04 23.94 8.63
N GLY A 552 51.48 24.76 9.59
CA GLY A 552 51.13 26.19 9.65
C GLY A 552 52.03 27.08 8.78
N ILE A 553 52.67 26.52 7.75
CA ILE A 553 53.68 27.21 6.92
C ILE A 553 53.17 27.29 5.48
N GLY A 554 52.99 28.52 4.99
CA GLY A 554 52.57 28.80 3.61
C GLY A 554 51.26 29.61 3.53
N LYS A 555 50.71 29.71 2.32
CA LYS A 555 49.38 30.29 2.11
C LYS A 555 48.34 29.35 2.72
N VAL A 556 47.34 29.89 3.39
CA VAL A 556 46.22 29.13 3.94
C VAL A 556 45.36 28.66 2.76
N GLU A 557 45.37 27.36 2.50
CA GLU A 557 44.59 26.71 1.44
C GLU A 557 43.13 26.55 1.89
N PRO A 558 42.15 26.62 0.96
CA PRO A 558 40.72 26.51 1.29
C PRO A 558 40.31 25.15 1.87
N LEU A 559 41.03 24.07 1.55
CA LEU A 559 40.78 22.69 2.04
C LEU A 559 41.56 22.32 3.32
N GLY A 560 42.33 23.26 3.90
CA GLY A 560 43.11 23.03 5.11
C GLY A 560 44.60 22.72 4.88
N ASN A 561 45.31 22.54 6.00
CA ASN A 561 46.78 22.59 6.07
C ASN A 561 47.48 21.45 5.30
N ALA A 562 48.62 21.77 4.68
CA ALA A 562 49.49 20.79 4.05
C ALA A 562 50.02 19.76 5.07
N SER A 563 50.20 18.52 4.64
CA SER A 563 50.86 17.49 5.46
C SER A 563 52.33 17.36 5.04
N SER A 564 53.22 17.13 6.01
CA SER A 564 54.63 16.88 5.72
C SER A 564 55.26 15.80 6.56
N CYS A 565 56.26 15.16 5.96
CA CYS A 565 57.10 14.16 6.59
C CYS A 565 58.57 14.46 6.26
N LEU A 566 59.44 14.42 7.27
CA LEU A 566 60.89 14.51 7.13
C LEU A 566 61.50 13.15 7.45
N LEU A 567 62.29 12.63 6.52
CA LEU A 567 62.96 11.33 6.61
C LEU A 567 64.47 11.51 6.55
N GLY A 568 65.22 10.78 7.36
CA GLY A 568 66.67 10.68 7.33
C GLY A 568 67.12 9.32 6.78
N SER A 569 68.17 9.30 5.97
CA SER A 569 68.74 8.07 5.43
C SER A 569 69.33 7.18 6.55
N PRO A 570 69.43 5.85 6.34
CA PRO A 570 70.07 4.94 7.30
C PRO A 570 71.51 5.33 7.63
N ASN A 571 72.23 5.90 6.65
CA ASN A 571 73.61 6.35 6.79
C ASN A 571 73.72 7.79 7.35
N SER A 572 72.59 8.43 7.68
CA SER A 572 72.48 9.82 8.15
C SER A 572 73.09 10.88 7.21
N ASP A 573 73.36 10.52 5.95
CA ASP A 573 74.02 11.35 4.96
C ASP A 573 73.06 12.23 4.14
N ARG A 574 71.76 11.87 4.12
CA ARG A 574 70.73 12.48 3.28
C ARG A 574 69.42 12.62 4.04
N MET A 575 68.68 13.66 3.71
CA MET A 575 67.32 13.89 4.22
C MET A 575 66.35 14.09 3.07
N ILE A 576 65.14 13.57 3.22
CA ILE A 576 64.01 13.80 2.32
C ILE A 576 62.93 14.53 3.09
N ALA A 577 62.50 15.69 2.59
CA ALA A 577 61.31 16.37 3.06
C ALA A 577 60.20 16.21 2.01
N VAL A 578 59.07 15.64 2.42
CA VAL A 578 57.89 15.52 1.58
C VAL A 578 56.84 16.49 2.09
N GLN A 579 56.25 17.26 1.18
CA GLN A 579 55.09 18.09 1.40
C GLN A 579 53.97 17.65 0.46
N ILE A 580 52.81 17.32 1.01
CA ILE A 580 51.60 17.01 0.25
C ILE A 580 50.58 18.11 0.52
N ARG A 581 50.09 18.72 -0.56
CA ARG A 581 49.06 19.78 -0.52
C ARG A 581 47.78 19.27 -1.20
N CYS A 582 46.65 19.66 -0.63
CA CYS A 582 45.35 19.48 -1.27
C CYS A 582 44.88 20.84 -1.80
N ASP A 583 45.18 21.09 -3.07
CA ASP A 583 44.33 21.92 -3.93
C ASP A 583 43.40 20.92 -4.70
N PRO A 584 42.47 21.26 -5.61
CA PRO A 584 41.54 20.28 -6.20
C PRO A 584 42.21 19.08 -6.90
N GLN A 585 43.53 19.12 -7.09
CA GLN A 585 44.40 17.98 -7.32
C GLN A 585 45.47 17.86 -6.22
N ILE A 586 45.84 16.62 -5.88
CA ILE A 586 46.90 16.32 -4.90
C ILE A 586 48.24 16.79 -5.48
N ASP A 587 48.84 17.83 -4.90
CA ASP A 587 50.16 18.34 -5.28
C ASP A 587 51.22 17.81 -4.30
N VAL A 588 52.18 17.05 -4.83
CA VAL A 588 53.23 16.39 -4.05
C VAL A 588 54.57 17.03 -4.39
N LYS A 589 55.19 17.67 -3.40
CA LYS A 589 56.53 18.25 -3.51
C LYS A 589 57.51 17.48 -2.64
N VAL A 590 58.57 16.98 -3.27
CA VAL A 590 59.62 16.23 -2.59
C VAL A 590 60.92 17.02 -2.70
N TYR A 591 61.57 17.23 -1.57
CA TYR A 591 62.83 17.94 -1.46
C TYR A 591 63.89 17.04 -0.86
N ILE A 592 65.12 17.12 -1.37
CA ILE A 592 66.28 16.38 -0.86
C ILE A 592 67.32 17.34 -0.33
N ALA A 593 67.87 17.03 0.84
CA ALA A 593 69.04 17.68 1.41
C ALA A 593 70.14 16.65 1.68
N ARG A 594 71.40 17.09 1.66
CA ARG A 594 72.56 16.30 2.09
C ARG A 594 73.05 16.85 3.43
N SER A 595 73.33 15.96 4.37
CA SER A 595 73.82 16.29 5.72
C SER A 595 74.94 15.33 6.06
N PRO A 596 76.14 15.75 6.47
CA PRO A 596 76.59 17.13 6.64
C PRO A 596 76.83 17.85 5.30
N ARG A 597 76.77 19.18 5.31
CA ARG A 597 77.09 20.01 4.13
C ARG A 597 78.54 19.81 3.71
N GLN A 598 78.80 19.61 2.41
CA GLN A 598 80.17 19.60 1.87
C GLN A 598 80.83 21.00 1.92
N ASP A 599 80.03 22.07 1.96
CA ASP A 599 80.48 23.47 1.93
C ASP A 599 80.32 24.19 3.30
N PHE A 600 80.49 23.49 4.42
CA PHE A 600 80.44 24.13 5.73
C PHE A 600 81.80 24.72 6.10
N PHE A 601 81.87 26.05 6.24
CA PHE A 601 83.01 26.76 6.78
C PHE A 601 82.66 27.29 8.19
N PRO A 602 83.42 26.93 9.24
CA PRO A 602 83.18 27.45 10.58
C PRO A 602 83.34 28.97 10.58
N SER A 603 82.26 29.67 10.92
CA SER A 603 82.22 31.13 11.09
C SER A 603 82.39 31.45 12.58
N PRO A 604 82.94 32.62 12.97
CA PRO A 604 83.02 33.03 14.38
C PRO A 604 81.66 33.04 15.11
N LEU A 605 80.53 33.06 14.39
CA LEU A 605 79.17 32.95 14.96
C LEU A 605 78.69 31.49 15.14
N VAL A 606 79.30 30.54 14.43
CA VAL A 606 78.92 29.11 14.41
C VAL A 606 80.21 28.28 14.49
N PRO A 607 80.82 28.17 15.69
CA PRO A 607 82.15 27.60 15.86
C PRO A 607 82.18 26.07 15.91
N GLU A 608 81.06 25.43 16.25
CA GLU A 608 81.00 23.99 16.51
C GLU A 608 80.55 23.17 15.29
N LYS A 609 81.17 22.01 15.08
CA LYS A 609 80.84 21.10 13.97
C LYS A 609 79.44 20.49 14.03
N PHE A 610 78.73 20.55 15.16
CA PHE A 610 77.35 20.05 15.22
C PHE A 610 76.39 20.85 14.31
N TRP A 611 76.74 22.10 14.01
CA TRP A 611 75.98 22.97 13.12
C TRP A 611 76.13 22.60 11.63
N GLU A 612 77.05 21.68 11.28
CA GLU A 612 77.17 21.13 9.92
C GLU A 612 75.89 20.41 9.45
N ASN A 613 75.07 19.97 10.39
CA ASN A 613 73.80 19.29 10.16
C ASN A 613 72.59 20.25 10.07
N LEU A 614 72.78 21.54 10.38
CA LEU A 614 71.69 22.52 10.33
C LEU A 614 71.54 23.14 8.94
N GLY A 615 70.37 22.91 8.34
CA GLY A 615 69.88 23.68 7.19
C GLY A 615 70.49 23.30 5.85
N GLY A 616 70.36 22.05 5.39
CA GLY A 616 70.72 21.68 4.02
C GLY A 616 69.94 22.48 2.96
N ASN A 617 70.56 22.75 1.80
CA ASN A 617 69.87 23.34 0.66
C ASN A 617 68.92 22.28 0.06
N PHE A 618 67.67 22.29 0.50
CA PHE A 618 66.62 21.44 -0.03
C PHE A 618 66.45 21.71 -1.53
N LYS A 619 66.80 20.72 -2.35
CA LYS A 619 66.58 20.75 -3.80
C LYS A 619 65.30 20.02 -4.13
N GLU A 620 64.41 20.67 -4.87
CA GLU A 620 63.16 20.07 -5.34
C GLU A 620 63.45 18.99 -6.38
N VAL A 621 62.86 17.83 -6.17
CA VAL A 621 62.94 16.70 -7.08
C VAL A 621 61.80 16.81 -8.08
N ARG A 622 62.11 16.66 -9.38
CA ARG A 622 61.06 16.59 -10.41
C ARG A 622 60.34 15.24 -10.33
N PHE A 623 59.33 15.18 -9.48
CA PHE A 623 58.59 13.96 -9.15
C PHE A 623 57.88 13.32 -10.36
N ASP A 624 57.54 14.13 -11.36
CA ASP A 624 56.92 13.66 -12.61
C ASP A 624 57.83 12.78 -13.46
N LYS A 625 59.16 12.95 -13.34
CA LYS A 625 60.15 12.22 -14.14
C LYS A 625 60.61 10.90 -13.50
N ILE A 626 60.22 10.63 -12.26
CA ILE A 626 60.60 9.40 -11.57
C ILE A 626 59.74 8.24 -12.06
N GLU A 627 60.38 7.10 -12.34
CA GLU A 627 59.68 5.87 -12.71
C GLU A 627 58.88 5.33 -11.51
N GLY A 628 57.61 5.00 -11.75
CA GLY A 628 56.72 4.46 -10.73
C GLY A 628 55.26 4.82 -11.00
N LYS A 629 54.37 3.84 -10.83
CA LYS A 629 52.93 4.00 -11.07
C LYS A 629 52.20 4.71 -9.93
N SER A 630 52.71 4.60 -8.71
CA SER A 630 52.14 5.18 -7.49
C SER A 630 53.15 6.08 -6.79
N PHE A 631 52.67 7.03 -5.99
CA PHE A 631 53.46 7.87 -5.10
C PHE A 631 54.43 7.05 -4.23
N LEU A 632 53.95 5.97 -3.58
CA LEU A 632 54.81 5.12 -2.75
C LEU A 632 55.93 4.45 -3.55
N ASN A 633 55.63 3.89 -4.72
CA ASN A 633 56.63 3.28 -5.60
C ASN A 633 57.72 4.26 -6.02
N LYS A 634 57.33 5.49 -6.42
CA LYS A 634 58.30 6.56 -6.71
C LYS A 634 59.17 6.90 -5.50
N MET A 635 58.59 6.91 -4.30
CA MET A 635 59.32 7.16 -3.05
C MET A 635 60.23 5.99 -2.66
N GLU A 636 59.82 4.74 -2.88
CA GLU A 636 60.66 3.55 -2.66
C GLU A 636 61.88 3.58 -3.56
N PHE A 637 61.69 3.82 -4.87
CA PHE A 637 62.79 3.98 -5.82
C PHE A 637 63.72 5.13 -5.44
N LEU A 638 63.15 6.26 -5.00
CA LEU A 638 63.94 7.39 -4.53
C LEU A 638 64.76 7.02 -3.29
N MET A 639 64.15 6.39 -2.28
CA MET A 639 64.86 5.95 -1.07
C MET A 639 65.95 4.93 -1.39
N ALA A 640 65.67 3.95 -2.26
CA ALA A 640 66.63 2.94 -2.70
C ALA A 640 67.84 3.56 -3.43
N SER A 641 67.60 4.46 -4.40
CA SER A 641 68.66 5.13 -5.16
C SER A 641 69.54 6.06 -4.32
N LEU A 642 68.98 6.64 -3.25
CA LEU A 642 69.74 7.46 -2.31
C LEU A 642 70.57 6.62 -1.34
N THR A 643 70.15 5.38 -1.05
CA THR A 643 70.93 4.41 -0.25
C THR A 643 71.99 3.65 -1.06
N SER A 644 71.79 3.43 -2.37
CA SER A 644 72.68 2.60 -3.20
C SER A 644 73.89 3.35 -3.77
N ASN A 645 73.92 4.68 -3.73
CA ASN A 645 75.01 5.52 -4.26
C ASN A 645 76.27 5.54 -3.37
N THR A 646 76.59 4.39 -2.75
CA THR A 646 77.81 4.16 -1.97
C THR A 646 78.86 3.36 -2.77
N THR A 647 79.01 3.65 -4.06
CA THR A 647 80.19 3.28 -4.85
C THR A 647 80.78 4.52 -5.50
#